data_AF-A0A1G9JPS1-F1
#
_entry.id   AF-A0A1G9JPS1-F1
#
_cell.length_a   1.000
_cell.length_b   1.000
_cell.length_c   1.000
_cell.angle_alpha   90.00
_cell.angle_beta   90.00
_cell.angle_gamma   90.00
#
_symmetry.space_group_name_H-M   'P 1'
#
loop_
_entity.id
_entity.type
_entity.pdbx_description
1 polymer ?
#
loop_
_entity_poly.entity_id
_entity_poly.type
_entity_poly.pdbx_seq_one_letter_code
_entity_poly.pdbx_strand_id
1 'polypeptide(L)'
;MTTLSTPPARPTTAKPRKLRDFVALGWLAVLLVVVLTHQWVPASSWLMIHLVLLGALTHSALVWSEHFAHTLLRTSLDDDGRRRQDVRIALLGIGSLGVFIGYPWGQWWLVLVGVLLVAASVLWHAVHLYRQLKGSLPNRFRVVSRYYIAAALMLPVGSGFGATLAFGLAEPWYGRFLIAHMAVNLLGWIGLTVTGTLVTFWPTMVRARMDDRAELLARQALPLFVAGIAVLTGGALVGSQWVALAGLGLYVAALVWWGRALWAPVRAKGIREFAPASVGIAMVWASVGLVWVGYVLATADTWADVTVALPTIGGVFAAGFGAQLLFGALTYLVPSVMGGGPSVVRAGQSALHKWTTFRLVVPNLAIVLWLLPSPSWVKVLATSVGALVMATFLPLLVIGAVRSARALRAVRAGEKPEPPQELRAWTGSGLIAGLAAILLAVTAGVAIDPGAVGIATTTGPSRAVAATGNVTRVEVTVDGMHFVPSRIEVPAGDRLVIDFRNTGTDVHDLVVGDARTPRLAPGDSAELDAGVIGADVEGYCSVAGHRQMGMVLEVVAVGGESTGHDGHAAAPAAVGQVPDVPGAGLTEFVDPELPPLTDETVHRIRLVVTEVPLEVAPGIWQTRWTYNGRSVGPTLHGRVGDVFEITLVNDGTIGHSIDFHAGALAPDRPMRTIAPGEELVYRFTAERAGVWMYHCSTMPMSSHIAAGMHGAVVIEPEGLPEVDHQYVLVQSEVYLAGAAGSAEEAQELDAAKIAAETPDRVVFNGIANQYDLHPFRVRTGERVRFWVLAAGPNRPIAFHVVGGQFDTSWTEGSYTLNRGVSPDGATDGGAQVLPLLAAQGGFVELTFPEPGHYPVVNHVMLDAERGAHGIVEVTD
;
A
#
# COMPACT_ATOMS: atom_id res chain seq x y z
N MET A 1 62.82 55.70 18.08
CA MET A 1 62.23 54.50 18.73
C MET A 1 60.78 54.41 18.30
N THR A 2 60.50 53.62 17.28
CA THR A 2 59.19 53.34 16.70
C THR A 2 58.73 51.98 17.24
N THR A 3 57.71 51.97 18.10
CA THR A 3 57.06 50.72 18.55
C THR A 3 55.87 50.45 17.63
N LEU A 4 56.06 49.47 16.75
CA LEU A 4 55.05 48.92 15.85
C LEU A 4 53.96 48.22 16.69
N SER A 5 52.74 48.76 16.66
CA SER A 5 51.55 48.05 17.13
C SER A 5 51.21 46.95 16.13
N THR A 6 51.30 45.69 16.58
CA THR A 6 50.89 44.49 15.86
C THR A 6 49.43 44.60 15.41
N PRO A 7 49.10 44.30 14.14
CA PRO A 7 47.71 44.27 13.69
C PRO A 7 46.94 43.11 14.38
N PRO A 8 45.63 43.24 14.61
CA PRO A 8 44.83 42.18 15.22
C PRO A 8 44.91 40.90 14.38
N ALA A 9 45.15 39.78 15.07
CA ALA A 9 45.24 38.47 14.46
C ALA A 9 43.98 38.19 13.62
N ARG A 10 44.17 37.86 12.35
CA ARG A 10 43.10 37.38 11.46
C ARG A 10 42.43 36.17 12.13
N PRO A 11 41.08 36.07 12.10
CA PRO A 11 40.40 34.88 12.61
C PRO A 11 40.93 33.67 11.86
N THR A 12 41.41 32.69 12.62
CA THR A 12 41.89 31.41 12.11
C THR A 12 40.79 30.82 11.23
N THR A 13 41.10 30.58 9.96
CA THR A 13 40.16 30.01 8.99
C THR A 13 39.89 28.56 9.39
N ALA A 14 38.87 28.35 10.21
CA ALA A 14 38.41 27.03 10.60
C ALA A 14 38.15 26.19 9.34
N LYS A 15 38.76 25.01 9.26
CA LYS A 15 38.56 24.06 8.14
C LYS A 15 37.05 23.77 8.04
N PRO A 16 36.42 23.95 6.86
CA PRO A 16 35.02 23.59 6.70
C PRO A 16 34.86 22.09 6.88
N ARG A 17 34.26 21.65 8.00
CA ARG A 17 33.92 20.24 8.23
C ARG A 17 32.74 19.89 7.35
N LYS A 18 33.07 19.17 6.28
CA LYS A 18 32.22 18.75 5.18
C LYS A 18 31.00 17.93 5.63
N LEU A 19 31.07 17.20 6.74
CA LEU A 19 30.18 16.07 7.07
C LEU A 19 28.69 16.40 7.33
N ARG A 20 28.34 17.62 7.73
CA ARG A 20 27.00 17.92 8.26
C ARG A 20 25.87 17.89 7.24
N ASP A 21 26.15 18.32 6.01
CA ASP A 21 25.17 18.31 4.92
C ASP A 21 25.05 16.92 4.29
N PHE A 22 26.04 16.03 4.48
CA PHE A 22 26.03 14.69 3.88
C PHE A 22 25.06 13.72 4.52
N VAL A 23 24.67 13.93 5.79
CA VAL A 23 23.75 12.98 6.45
C VAL A 23 22.34 13.08 5.84
N ALA A 24 21.86 14.29 5.54
CA ALA A 24 20.60 14.46 4.81
C ALA A 24 20.66 13.82 3.41
N LEU A 25 21.81 13.88 2.75
CA LEU A 25 22.05 13.19 1.48
C LEU A 25 22.12 11.66 1.65
N GLY A 26 22.65 11.19 2.77
CA GLY A 26 22.65 9.78 3.16
C GLY A 26 21.22 9.24 3.29
N TRP A 27 20.33 9.99 3.94
CA TRP A 27 18.91 9.63 4.00
C TRP A 27 18.25 9.55 2.63
N LEU A 28 18.59 10.46 1.72
CA LEU A 28 18.09 10.42 0.33
C LEU A 28 18.66 9.25 -0.48
N ALA A 29 19.90 8.85 -0.22
CA ALA A 29 20.49 7.66 -0.83
C ALA A 29 19.82 6.38 -0.30
N VAL A 30 19.58 6.30 1.01
CA VAL A 30 18.81 5.19 1.61
C VAL A 30 17.39 5.16 1.05
N LEU A 31 16.72 6.31 0.92
CA LEU A 31 15.42 6.41 0.26
C LEU A 31 15.46 5.84 -1.15
N LEU A 32 16.48 6.14 -1.96
CA LEU A 32 16.61 5.58 -3.29
C LEU A 32 16.74 4.05 -3.26
N VAL A 33 17.54 3.51 -2.32
CA VAL A 33 17.63 2.05 -2.13
C VAL A 33 16.27 1.47 -1.77
N VAL A 34 15.56 2.07 -0.80
CA VAL A 34 14.22 1.61 -0.38
C VAL A 34 13.22 1.68 -1.52
N VAL A 35 13.24 2.72 -2.35
CA VAL A 35 12.37 2.82 -3.55
C VAL A 35 12.64 1.66 -4.52
N LEU A 36 13.91 1.28 -4.71
CA LEU A 36 14.30 0.19 -5.59
C LEU A 36 14.02 -1.20 -4.99
N THR A 37 14.02 -1.33 -3.66
CA THR A 37 13.84 -2.60 -2.95
C THR A 37 12.51 -2.69 -2.20
N HIS A 38 11.55 -1.80 -2.48
CA HIS A 38 10.35 -1.61 -1.65
C HIS A 38 9.47 -2.85 -1.49
N GLN A 39 9.50 -3.78 -2.46
CA GLN A 39 8.77 -5.05 -2.42
C GLN A 39 9.27 -6.02 -1.34
N TRP A 40 10.53 -5.90 -0.93
CA TRP A 40 11.15 -6.74 0.11
C TRP A 40 11.26 -6.03 1.46
N VAL A 41 10.81 -4.78 1.54
CA VAL A 41 10.91 -3.97 2.76
C VAL A 41 9.53 -3.88 3.40
N PRO A 42 9.33 -4.45 4.61
CA PRO A 42 8.09 -4.29 5.35
C PRO A 42 7.73 -2.81 5.52
N ALA A 43 6.44 -2.47 5.48
CA ALA A 43 5.96 -1.10 5.67
C ALA A 43 6.70 -0.04 4.81
N SER A 44 7.13 -0.39 3.60
CA SER A 44 7.97 0.47 2.74
C SER A 44 7.35 1.85 2.46
N SER A 45 6.03 1.95 2.27
CA SER A 45 5.32 3.24 2.13
C SER A 45 5.51 4.16 3.33
N TRP A 46 5.39 3.62 4.54
CA TRP A 46 5.64 4.36 5.78
C TRP A 46 7.11 4.79 5.87
N LEU A 47 8.03 3.88 5.55
CA LEU A 47 9.47 4.12 5.63
C LEU A 47 9.90 5.22 4.64
N MET A 48 9.39 5.21 3.41
CA MET A 48 9.67 6.24 2.41
C MET A 48 9.21 7.63 2.86
N ILE A 49 8.00 7.75 3.42
CA ILE A 49 7.47 9.01 3.96
C ILE A 49 8.40 9.52 5.08
N HIS A 50 8.78 8.64 6.01
CA HIS A 50 9.58 9.02 7.16
C HIS A 50 11.06 9.26 6.82
N LEU A 51 11.63 8.56 5.84
CA LEU A 51 12.98 8.86 5.32
C LEU A 51 13.05 10.28 4.73
N VAL A 52 12.00 10.73 4.06
CA VAL A 52 11.92 12.10 3.55
C VAL A 52 11.69 13.10 4.69
N LEU A 53 10.63 12.93 5.49
CA LEU A 53 10.18 13.92 6.46
C LEU A 53 11.01 13.92 7.76
N LEU A 54 11.20 12.75 8.38
CA LEU A 54 11.98 12.58 9.62
C LEU A 54 13.49 12.44 9.32
N GLY A 55 13.88 11.81 8.22
CA GLY A 55 15.28 11.65 7.86
C GLY A 55 15.85 12.94 7.26
N ALA A 56 15.61 13.15 5.97
CA ALA A 56 16.28 14.19 5.19
C ALA A 56 15.84 15.62 5.58
N LEU A 57 14.53 15.86 5.72
CA LEU A 57 13.99 17.19 6.01
C LEU A 57 14.22 17.63 7.45
N THR A 58 13.95 16.79 8.44
CA THR A 58 14.18 17.14 9.86
C THR A 58 15.66 17.36 10.15
N HIS A 59 16.55 16.56 9.55
CA HIS A 59 17.99 16.80 9.63
C HIS A 59 18.37 18.15 9.04
N SER A 60 17.83 18.47 7.85
CA SER A 60 18.05 19.75 7.20
C SER A 60 17.46 20.91 8.01
N ALA A 61 16.28 20.75 8.59
CA ALA A 61 15.64 21.73 9.46
C ALA A 61 16.53 22.08 10.66
N LEU A 62 17.10 21.08 11.33
CA LEU A 62 18.06 21.27 12.44
C LEU A 62 19.31 22.05 12.02
N VAL A 63 19.93 21.64 10.90
CA VAL A 63 21.16 22.29 10.40
C VAL A 63 20.90 23.74 9.98
N TRP A 64 19.87 23.94 9.14
CA TRP A 64 19.64 25.23 8.49
C TRP A 64 18.92 26.23 9.38
N SER A 65 18.04 25.81 10.28
CA SER A 65 17.42 26.74 11.26
C SER A 65 18.48 27.37 12.17
N GLU A 66 19.51 26.62 12.57
CA GLU A 66 20.64 27.18 13.32
C GLU A 66 21.46 28.13 12.46
N HIS A 67 21.79 27.74 11.23
CA HIS A 67 22.52 28.61 10.30
C HIS A 67 21.80 29.95 10.05
N PHE A 68 20.48 29.92 9.82
CA PHE A 68 19.67 31.11 9.65
C PHE A 68 19.55 31.90 10.94
N ALA A 69 19.38 31.26 12.10
CA ALA A 69 19.35 31.96 13.38
C ALA A 69 20.66 32.72 13.64
N HIS A 70 21.82 32.10 13.39
CA HIS A 70 23.11 32.78 13.47
C HIS A 70 23.23 33.96 12.52
N THR A 71 22.87 33.75 11.26
CA THR A 71 22.95 34.79 10.21
C THR A 71 22.03 35.97 10.52
N LEU A 72 20.78 35.70 10.92
CA LEU A 72 19.78 36.74 11.20
C LEU A 72 20.02 37.44 12.54
N LEU A 73 20.49 36.74 13.57
CA LEU A 73 20.83 37.33 14.87
C LEU A 73 22.25 37.92 14.92
N ARG A 74 23.01 37.80 13.81
CA ARG A 74 24.41 38.24 13.69
C ARG A 74 25.32 37.67 14.77
N THR A 75 25.17 36.37 15.02
CA THR A 75 26.02 35.62 15.96
C THR A 75 26.80 34.55 15.20
N SER A 76 27.90 34.06 15.77
CA SER A 76 28.71 32.98 15.20
C SER A 76 28.96 31.88 16.22
N LEU A 77 29.12 30.64 15.76
CA LEU A 77 29.53 29.52 16.60
C LEU A 77 31.04 29.53 16.81
N ASP A 78 31.44 29.41 18.08
CA ASP A 78 32.76 28.98 18.52
C ASP A 78 32.92 27.46 18.31
N ASP A 79 34.12 26.94 18.55
CA ASP A 79 34.44 25.53 18.30
C ASP A 79 33.63 24.58 19.20
N ASP A 80 33.39 24.98 20.45
CA ASP A 80 32.55 24.23 21.39
C ASP A 80 31.08 24.22 20.96
N GLY A 81 30.55 25.33 20.49
CA GLY A 81 29.21 25.44 19.93
C GLY A 81 29.03 24.51 18.72
N ARG A 82 30.03 24.45 17.84
CA ARG A 82 30.04 23.52 16.69
C ARG A 82 30.02 22.07 17.15
N ARG A 83 30.84 21.69 18.13
CA ARG A 83 30.86 20.31 18.67
C ARG A 83 29.50 19.93 19.26
N ARG A 84 28.87 20.83 20.03
CA ARG A 84 27.53 20.59 20.59
C ARG A 84 26.46 20.45 19.51
N GLN A 85 26.59 21.17 18.41
CA GLN A 85 25.72 21.02 17.25
C GLN A 85 25.92 19.68 16.55
N ASP A 86 27.15 19.24 16.35
CA ASP A 86 27.45 17.92 15.77
C ASP A 86 26.87 16.79 16.63
N VAL A 87 26.94 16.89 17.96
CA VAL A 87 26.33 15.91 18.88
C VAL A 87 24.80 15.87 18.74
N ARG A 88 24.13 17.03 18.68
CA ARG A 88 22.67 17.07 18.44
C ARG A 88 22.30 16.39 17.13
N ILE A 89 23.05 16.67 16.08
CA ILE A 89 22.83 16.09 14.75
C ILE A 89 23.03 14.56 14.78
N ALA A 90 24.09 14.07 15.44
CA ALA A 90 24.32 12.64 15.61
C ALA A 90 23.21 11.97 16.42
N LEU A 91 22.74 12.62 17.49
CA LEU A 91 21.64 12.14 18.32
C LEU A 91 20.33 11.99 17.52
N LEU A 92 20.02 12.97 16.65
CA LEU A 92 18.90 12.87 15.72
C LEU A 92 19.08 11.70 14.76
N GLY A 93 20.26 11.56 14.15
CA GLY A 93 20.53 10.52 13.17
C GLY A 93 20.40 9.11 13.75
N ILE A 94 20.98 8.88 14.93
CA ILE A 94 20.87 7.61 15.67
C ILE A 94 19.42 7.34 16.06
N GLY A 95 18.72 8.36 16.59
CA GLY A 95 17.32 8.21 16.96
C GLY A 95 16.41 7.88 15.78
N SER A 96 16.61 8.57 14.65
CA SER A 96 15.86 8.32 13.41
C SER A 96 16.12 6.92 12.86
N LEU A 97 17.38 6.47 12.89
CA LEU A 97 17.74 5.10 12.49
C LEU A 97 17.04 4.06 13.36
N GLY A 98 16.98 4.28 14.69
CA GLY A 98 16.23 3.43 15.61
C GLY A 98 14.75 3.35 15.23
N VAL A 99 14.13 4.47 14.85
CA VAL A 99 12.73 4.48 14.38
C VAL A 99 12.57 3.75 13.03
N PHE A 100 13.47 3.97 12.07
CA PHE A 100 13.42 3.38 10.73
C PHE A 100 13.67 1.86 10.71
N ILE A 101 14.46 1.34 11.64
CA ILE A 101 14.65 -0.10 11.83
C ILE A 101 13.56 -0.66 12.75
N GLY A 102 13.18 0.09 13.78
CA GLY A 102 12.28 -0.42 14.82
C GLY A 102 10.88 -0.70 14.30
N TYR A 103 10.29 0.24 13.56
CA TYR A 103 8.89 0.14 13.16
C TYR A 103 8.63 -0.96 12.11
N PRO A 104 9.37 -1.04 10.98
CA PRO A 104 9.08 -2.05 9.97
C PRO A 104 9.28 -3.50 10.44
N TRP A 105 10.15 -3.72 11.44
CA TRP A 105 10.43 -5.04 12.00
C TRP A 105 9.76 -5.28 13.36
N GLY A 106 8.76 -4.48 13.73
CA GLY A 106 7.96 -4.68 14.95
C GLY A 106 8.71 -4.53 16.28
N GLN A 107 9.87 -3.89 16.29
CA GLN A 107 10.71 -3.71 17.48
C GLN A 107 10.31 -2.43 18.25
N TRP A 108 9.24 -2.51 19.03
CA TRP A 108 8.66 -1.35 19.75
C TRP A 108 9.65 -0.61 20.66
N TRP A 109 10.57 -1.33 21.32
CA TRP A 109 11.57 -0.74 22.21
C TRP A 109 12.57 0.13 21.43
N LEU A 110 12.92 -0.27 20.20
CA LEU A 110 13.82 0.48 19.34
C LEU A 110 13.15 1.75 18.81
N VAL A 111 11.84 1.68 18.50
CA VAL A 111 11.02 2.85 18.18
C VAL A 111 10.98 3.82 19.36
N LEU A 112 10.71 3.31 20.58
CA LEU A 112 10.65 4.14 21.78
C LEU A 112 11.97 4.85 22.08
N VAL A 113 13.09 4.10 22.09
CA VAL A 113 14.43 4.67 22.25
C VAL A 113 14.72 5.68 21.15
N GLY A 114 14.42 5.33 19.89
CA GLY A 114 14.61 6.21 18.75
C GLY A 114 13.87 7.54 18.89
N VAL A 115 12.57 7.49 19.22
CA VAL A 115 11.72 8.65 19.46
C VAL A 115 12.24 9.52 20.60
N LEU A 116 12.68 8.93 21.71
CA LEU A 116 13.25 9.66 22.84
C LEU A 116 14.53 10.41 22.46
N LEU A 117 15.42 9.79 21.67
CA LEU A 117 16.64 10.44 21.18
C LEU A 117 16.34 11.58 20.20
N VAL A 118 15.40 11.38 19.27
CA VAL A 118 14.93 12.44 18.35
C VAL A 118 14.34 13.60 19.15
N ALA A 119 13.43 13.32 20.08
CA ALA A 119 12.79 14.33 20.93
C ALA A 119 13.82 15.11 21.77
N ALA A 120 14.79 14.41 22.39
CA ALA A 120 15.86 15.05 23.16
C ALA A 120 16.74 15.97 22.30
N SER A 121 17.10 15.54 21.09
CA SER A 121 17.89 16.36 20.16
C SER A 121 17.17 17.66 19.78
N VAL A 122 15.90 17.56 19.41
CA VAL A 122 15.11 18.71 18.96
C VAL A 122 14.73 19.64 20.12
N LEU A 123 14.45 19.11 21.32
CA LEU A 123 14.26 19.93 22.53
C LEU A 123 15.53 20.69 22.91
N TRP A 124 16.69 20.03 22.86
CA TRP A 124 17.96 20.70 23.08
C TRP A 124 18.15 21.83 22.05
N HIS A 125 17.80 21.61 20.79
CA HIS A 125 17.79 22.65 19.76
C HIS A 125 16.86 23.82 20.07
N ALA A 126 15.63 23.57 20.51
CA ALA A 126 14.69 24.62 20.93
C ALA A 126 15.28 25.50 22.05
N VAL A 127 15.83 24.87 23.09
CA VAL A 127 16.48 25.57 24.22
C VAL A 127 17.68 26.39 23.75
N HIS A 128 18.48 25.85 22.83
CA HIS A 128 19.62 26.55 22.26
C HIS A 128 19.18 27.81 21.50
N LEU A 129 18.22 27.68 20.58
CA LEU A 129 17.67 28.81 19.82
C LEU A 129 17.03 29.87 20.73
N TYR A 130 16.34 29.45 21.79
CA TYR A 130 15.76 30.37 22.77
C TYR A 130 16.83 31.17 23.51
N ARG A 131 17.90 30.51 23.98
CA ARG A 131 19.03 31.19 24.65
C ARG A 131 19.72 32.18 23.71
N GLN A 132 19.93 31.79 22.45
CA GLN A 132 20.51 32.67 21.42
C GLN A 132 19.62 33.88 21.15
N LEU A 133 18.30 33.68 21.04
CA LEU A 133 17.33 34.76 20.83
C LEU A 133 17.36 35.76 22.00
N LYS A 134 17.38 35.27 23.24
CA LYS A 134 17.43 36.09 24.46
C LYS A 134 18.73 36.89 24.58
N GLY A 135 19.86 36.32 24.18
CA GLY A 135 21.18 36.95 24.27
C GLY A 135 21.54 37.91 23.12
N SER A 136 20.77 37.93 22.04
CA SER A 136 21.02 38.81 20.88
C SER A 136 20.55 40.25 21.10
N LEU A 137 20.92 41.19 20.21
CA LEU A 137 20.34 42.55 20.15
C LEU A 137 19.02 42.56 19.34
N PRO A 138 18.10 43.51 19.59
CA PRO A 138 16.84 43.64 18.85
C PRO A 138 17.08 43.73 17.34
N ASN A 139 16.50 42.81 16.57
CA ASN A 139 16.54 42.81 15.11
C ASN A 139 15.14 42.47 14.57
N ARG A 140 14.76 43.09 13.45
CA ARG A 140 13.51 42.88 12.72
C ARG A 140 13.21 41.39 12.43
N PHE A 141 14.25 40.59 12.25
CA PHE A 141 14.12 39.17 11.89
C PHE A 141 14.04 38.19 13.07
N ARG A 142 13.94 38.68 14.31
CA ARG A 142 13.70 37.82 15.49
C ARG A 142 12.44 36.96 15.39
N VAL A 143 11.47 37.37 14.57
CA VAL A 143 10.24 36.60 14.35
C VAL A 143 10.54 35.22 13.77
N VAL A 144 11.52 35.08 12.87
CA VAL A 144 11.89 33.81 12.24
C VAL A 144 12.38 32.80 13.29
N SER A 145 13.21 33.25 14.24
CA SER A 145 13.66 32.38 15.34
C SER A 145 12.50 31.90 16.22
N ARG A 146 11.42 32.67 16.36
CA ARG A 146 10.23 32.23 17.11
C ARG A 146 9.47 31.12 16.39
N TYR A 147 9.42 31.14 15.05
CA TYR A 147 8.88 30.03 14.28
C TYR A 147 9.68 28.75 14.51
N TYR A 148 11.02 28.82 14.47
CA TYR A 148 11.88 27.65 14.72
C TYR A 148 11.72 27.10 16.13
N ILE A 149 11.61 27.96 17.15
CA ILE A 149 11.38 27.52 18.53
C ILE A 149 10.00 26.86 18.64
N ALA A 150 8.94 27.48 18.12
CA ALA A 150 7.59 26.91 18.14
C ALA A 150 7.54 25.56 17.41
N ALA A 151 8.14 25.46 16.22
CA ALA A 151 8.30 24.22 15.48
C ALA A 151 8.99 23.14 16.32
N ALA A 152 10.13 23.47 16.92
CA ALA A 152 10.95 22.53 17.68
C ALA A 152 10.25 22.00 18.95
N LEU A 153 9.34 22.78 19.54
CA LEU A 153 8.52 22.34 20.67
C LEU A 153 7.40 21.37 20.25
N MET A 154 6.99 21.38 18.98
CA MET A 154 5.93 20.51 18.47
C MET A 154 6.43 19.10 18.17
N LEU A 155 7.63 18.95 17.61
CA LEU A 155 8.14 17.62 17.22
C LEU A 155 8.11 16.59 18.37
N PRO A 156 8.54 16.88 19.62
CA PRO A 156 8.46 15.90 20.71
C PRO A 156 7.04 15.40 20.97
N VAL A 157 6.04 16.27 20.85
CA VAL A 157 4.62 15.90 21.00
C VAL A 157 4.18 15.00 19.84
N GLY A 158 4.51 15.39 18.61
CA GLY A 158 4.19 14.59 17.42
C GLY A 158 4.88 13.23 17.41
N SER A 159 6.16 13.17 17.81
CA SER A 159 6.90 11.92 17.98
C SER A 159 6.31 11.05 19.08
N GLY A 160 5.78 11.65 20.15
CA GLY A 160 4.99 10.96 21.17
C GLY A 160 3.79 10.24 20.56
N PHE A 161 2.98 10.93 19.75
CA PHE A 161 1.88 10.29 19.01
C PHE A 161 2.36 9.19 18.06
N GLY A 162 3.51 9.39 17.41
CA GLY A 162 4.12 8.38 16.55
C GLY A 162 4.53 7.11 17.30
N ALA A 163 5.11 7.27 18.49
CA ALA A 163 5.41 6.14 19.38
C ALA A 163 4.13 5.45 19.85
N THR A 164 3.06 6.21 20.17
CA THR A 164 1.77 5.63 20.54
C THR A 164 1.19 4.77 19.41
N LEU A 165 1.24 5.26 18.17
CA LEU A 165 0.77 4.52 16.99
C LEU A 165 1.55 3.22 16.76
N ALA A 166 2.84 3.19 17.11
CA ALA A 166 3.67 1.99 16.99
C ALA A 166 3.27 0.85 17.96
N PHE A 167 2.43 1.11 18.97
CA PHE A 167 1.91 0.07 19.86
C PHE A 167 0.69 -0.69 19.29
N GLY A 168 0.19 -0.33 18.10
CA GLY A 168 -0.92 -1.02 17.46
C GLY A 168 -2.29 -0.64 18.05
N LEU A 169 -2.63 0.65 17.98
CA LEU A 169 -3.97 1.12 18.40
C LEU A 169 -5.06 0.56 17.47
N ALA A 170 -6.21 0.21 18.04
CA ALA A 170 -7.42 -0.09 17.29
C ALA A 170 -8.11 1.20 16.79
N GLU A 171 -8.97 1.09 15.77
CA GLU A 171 -9.87 2.19 15.41
C GLU A 171 -10.91 2.43 16.51
N PRO A 172 -11.37 3.68 16.72
CA PRO A 172 -11.06 4.91 15.98
C PRO A 172 -9.78 5.62 16.46
N TRP A 173 -9.09 5.06 17.48
CA TRP A 173 -7.94 5.72 18.10
C TRP A 173 -6.74 5.82 17.15
N TYR A 174 -6.54 4.82 16.30
CA TYR A 174 -5.51 4.86 15.27
C TYR A 174 -5.68 6.09 14.35
N GLY A 175 -6.83 6.27 13.70
CA GLY A 175 -7.07 7.42 12.81
C GLY A 175 -6.95 8.78 13.51
N ARG A 176 -7.44 8.88 14.76
CA ARG A 176 -7.34 10.09 15.58
C ARG A 176 -5.90 10.47 15.90
N PHE A 177 -5.10 9.50 16.37
CA PHE A 177 -3.69 9.71 16.68
C PHE A 177 -2.86 9.94 15.40
N LEU A 178 -3.24 9.34 14.28
CA LEU A 178 -2.56 9.55 13.00
C LEU A 178 -2.74 10.98 12.48
N ILE A 179 -3.96 11.53 12.50
CA ILE A 179 -4.18 12.95 12.19
C ILE A 179 -3.45 13.86 13.18
N ALA A 180 -3.49 13.56 14.49
CA ALA A 180 -2.75 14.34 15.49
C ALA A 180 -1.24 14.32 15.24
N HIS A 181 -0.67 13.15 14.93
CA HIS A 181 0.73 12.97 14.57
C HIS A 181 1.10 13.79 13.32
N MET A 182 0.30 13.68 12.26
CA MET A 182 0.50 14.44 11.02
C MET A 182 0.38 15.95 11.27
N ALA A 183 -0.64 16.41 11.98
CA ALA A 183 -0.85 17.82 12.28
C ALA A 183 0.36 18.43 12.99
N VAL A 184 0.84 17.80 14.06
CA VAL A 184 1.93 18.33 14.87
C VAL A 184 3.28 18.24 14.16
N ASN A 185 3.58 17.15 13.44
CA ASN A 185 4.88 16.99 12.77
C ASN A 185 4.93 17.68 11.40
N LEU A 186 3.91 17.52 10.56
CA LEU A 186 3.90 18.09 9.22
C LEU A 186 3.59 19.58 9.24
N LEU A 187 2.54 20.02 9.96
CA LEU A 187 2.14 21.43 9.98
C LEU A 187 2.89 22.23 11.04
N GLY A 188 3.17 21.60 12.18
CA GLY A 188 3.97 22.18 13.27
C GLY A 188 5.45 22.17 12.96
N TRP A 189 6.13 21.03 13.08
CA TRP A 189 7.59 20.97 12.91
C TRP A 189 8.05 21.40 11.51
N ILE A 190 7.60 20.73 10.45
CA ILE A 190 8.03 21.06 9.08
C ILE A 190 7.38 22.38 8.62
N GLY A 191 6.06 22.52 8.74
CA GLY A 191 5.31 23.67 8.25
C GLY A 191 5.72 25.00 8.87
N LEU A 192 5.90 25.08 10.20
CA LEU A 192 6.39 26.31 10.84
C LEU A 192 7.86 26.59 10.50
N THR A 193 8.70 25.55 10.37
CA THR A 193 10.09 25.74 9.94
C THR A 193 10.15 26.33 8.52
N VAL A 194 9.32 25.83 7.61
CA VAL A 194 9.26 26.28 6.23
C VAL A 194 8.70 27.70 6.14
N THR A 195 7.53 27.95 6.74
CA THR A 195 6.92 29.30 6.73
C THR A 195 7.81 30.33 7.40
N GLY A 196 8.48 30.00 8.51
CA GLY A 196 9.46 30.88 9.14
C GLY A 196 10.64 31.21 8.22
N THR A 197 11.20 30.19 7.55
CA THR A 197 12.36 30.35 6.65
C THR A 197 12.01 31.12 5.39
N LEU A 198 10.87 30.83 4.76
CA LEU A 198 10.51 31.39 3.46
C LEU A 198 10.26 32.90 3.51
N VAL A 199 9.88 33.47 4.66
CA VAL A 199 9.73 34.94 4.82
C VAL A 199 10.98 35.70 4.35
N THR A 200 12.17 35.20 4.69
CA THR A 200 13.45 35.84 4.35
C THR A 200 14.16 35.12 3.20
N PHE A 201 13.98 33.81 3.09
CA PHE A 201 14.68 33.00 2.13
C PHE A 201 14.05 33.04 0.73
N TRP A 202 12.72 33.15 0.63
CA TRP A 202 12.02 33.27 -0.66
C TRP A 202 12.48 34.47 -1.51
N PRO A 203 12.47 35.72 -0.99
CA PRO A 203 12.97 36.87 -1.77
C PRO A 203 14.45 36.73 -2.15
N THR A 204 15.24 36.03 -1.31
CA THR A 204 16.64 35.74 -1.58
C THR A 204 16.79 34.78 -2.76
N MET A 205 16.01 33.69 -2.81
CA MET A 205 15.99 32.74 -3.93
C MET A 205 15.49 33.38 -5.24
N VAL A 206 14.47 34.24 -5.15
CA VAL A 206 13.91 34.97 -6.31
C VAL A 206 14.79 36.15 -6.73
N ARG A 207 15.79 36.53 -5.91
CA ARG A 207 16.67 37.70 -6.10
C ARG A 207 15.89 39.01 -6.22
N ALA A 208 14.86 39.15 -5.39
CA ALA A 208 14.02 40.34 -5.30
C ALA A 208 14.08 40.95 -3.90
N ARG A 209 13.68 42.23 -3.80
CA ARG A 209 13.49 42.86 -2.50
C ARG A 209 12.32 42.19 -1.77
N MET A 210 12.50 41.95 -0.48
CA MET A 210 11.45 41.43 0.41
C MET A 210 10.29 42.44 0.53
N ASP A 211 9.05 41.96 0.65
CA ASP A 211 7.89 42.82 0.93
C ASP A 211 8.09 43.55 2.26
N ASP A 212 7.84 44.86 2.29
CA ASP A 212 8.03 45.68 3.49
C ASP A 212 7.08 45.25 4.64
N ARG A 213 5.97 44.57 4.33
CA ARG A 213 5.02 44.02 5.31
C ARG A 213 5.34 42.60 5.78
N ALA A 214 6.38 41.96 5.23
CA ALA A 214 6.65 40.54 5.47
C ALA A 214 6.83 40.20 6.97
N GLU A 215 7.49 41.08 7.72
CA GLU A 215 7.68 40.93 9.17
C GLU A 215 6.36 41.02 9.95
N LEU A 216 5.50 41.98 9.59
CA LEU A 216 4.20 42.19 10.24
C LEU A 216 3.29 40.97 10.01
N LEU A 217 3.18 40.52 8.76
CA LEU A 217 2.36 39.37 8.39
C LEU A 217 2.86 38.09 9.07
N ALA A 218 4.18 37.88 9.13
CA ALA A 218 4.77 36.74 9.83
C ALA A 218 4.48 36.78 11.34
N ARG A 219 4.52 37.96 11.98
CA ARG A 219 4.18 38.10 13.41
C ARG A 219 2.71 37.80 13.70
N GLN A 220 1.81 38.25 12.82
CA GLN A 220 0.37 38.02 12.96
C GLN A 220 -0.02 36.55 12.69
N ALA A 221 0.65 35.89 11.76
CA ALA A 221 0.32 34.51 11.38
C ALA A 221 0.76 33.46 12.41
N LEU A 222 1.86 33.68 13.14
CA LEU A 222 2.42 32.66 14.04
C LEU A 222 1.42 32.19 15.13
N PRO A 223 0.73 33.08 15.87
CA PRO A 223 -0.29 32.65 16.83
C PRO A 223 -1.43 31.87 16.16
N LEU A 224 -1.84 32.26 14.95
CA LEU A 224 -2.90 31.59 14.21
C LEU A 224 -2.49 30.19 13.75
N PHE A 225 -1.24 30.00 13.32
CA PHE A 225 -0.74 28.66 13.00
C PHE A 225 -0.74 27.75 14.23
N VAL A 226 -0.21 28.23 15.37
CA VAL A 226 -0.17 27.45 16.61
C VAL A 226 -1.57 27.13 17.11
N ALA A 227 -2.49 28.09 17.06
CA ALA A 227 -3.90 27.87 17.41
C ALA A 227 -4.56 26.85 16.47
N GLY A 228 -4.36 26.98 15.15
CA GLY A 228 -4.89 26.03 14.17
C GLY A 228 -4.40 24.60 14.40
N ILE A 229 -3.11 24.42 14.65
CA ILE A 229 -2.53 23.09 14.98
C ILE A 229 -3.12 22.56 16.29
N ALA A 230 -3.24 23.38 17.32
CA ALA A 230 -3.79 22.97 18.61
C ALA A 230 -5.26 22.55 18.50
N VAL A 231 -6.09 23.31 17.76
CA VAL A 231 -7.50 22.99 17.52
C VAL A 231 -7.64 21.74 16.64
N LEU A 232 -6.82 21.61 15.59
CA LEU A 232 -6.82 20.42 14.73
C LEU A 232 -6.48 19.15 15.53
N THR A 233 -5.40 19.22 16.32
CA THR A 233 -4.93 18.12 17.16
C THR A 233 -5.95 17.77 18.25
N GLY A 234 -6.47 18.77 18.95
CA GLY A 234 -7.50 18.57 20.00
C GLY A 234 -8.80 18.02 19.44
N GLY A 235 -9.25 18.52 18.29
CA GLY A 235 -10.41 18.01 17.57
C GLY A 235 -10.25 16.54 17.20
N ALA A 236 -9.08 16.18 16.66
CA ALA A 236 -8.76 14.79 16.34
C ALA A 236 -8.75 13.89 17.59
N LEU A 237 -8.07 14.29 18.66
CA LEU A 237 -7.96 13.48 19.88
C LEU A 237 -9.32 13.27 20.58
N VAL A 238 -10.18 14.29 20.59
CA VAL A 238 -11.56 14.17 21.13
C VAL A 238 -12.49 13.42 20.16
N GLY A 239 -12.07 13.21 18.91
CA GLY A 239 -12.82 12.48 17.90
C GLY A 239 -13.81 13.33 17.09
N SER A 240 -13.71 14.66 17.17
CA SER A 240 -14.56 15.58 16.40
C SER A 240 -13.87 16.00 15.10
N GLN A 241 -14.32 15.42 13.98
CA GLN A 241 -13.85 15.78 12.64
C GLN A 241 -14.15 17.26 12.31
N TRP A 242 -15.29 17.81 12.74
CA TRP A 242 -15.63 19.23 12.52
C TRP A 242 -14.71 20.19 13.26
N VAL A 243 -14.34 19.88 14.50
CA VAL A 243 -13.35 20.68 15.24
C VAL A 243 -11.97 20.53 14.58
N ALA A 244 -11.60 19.32 14.17
CA ALA A 244 -10.36 19.08 13.42
C ALA A 244 -10.32 19.93 12.14
N LEU A 245 -11.39 19.90 11.34
CA LEU A 245 -11.57 20.67 10.12
C LEU A 245 -11.51 22.18 10.38
N ALA A 246 -12.14 22.68 11.46
CA ALA A 246 -12.05 24.09 11.83
C ALA A 246 -10.61 24.51 12.18
N GLY A 247 -9.86 23.65 12.87
CA GLY A 247 -8.43 23.86 13.15
C GLY A 247 -7.59 23.90 11.88
N LEU A 248 -7.85 22.98 10.94
CA LEU A 248 -7.21 22.98 9.62
C LEU A 248 -7.56 24.25 8.83
N GLY A 249 -8.83 24.65 8.82
CA GLY A 249 -9.31 25.88 8.18
C GLY A 249 -8.61 27.13 8.74
N LEU A 250 -8.42 27.21 10.06
CA LEU A 250 -7.67 28.28 10.70
C LEU A 250 -6.19 28.30 10.27
N TYR A 251 -5.56 27.11 10.16
CA TYR A 251 -4.20 26.99 9.65
C TYR A 251 -4.08 27.45 8.19
N VAL A 252 -5.02 27.06 7.33
CA VAL A 252 -5.06 27.50 5.92
C VAL A 252 -5.29 29.01 5.81
N ALA A 253 -6.18 29.59 6.64
CA ALA A 253 -6.39 31.03 6.68
C ALA A 253 -5.10 31.78 7.07
N ALA A 254 -4.34 31.24 8.04
CA ALA A 254 -3.04 31.78 8.41
C ALA A 254 -2.01 31.67 7.27
N LEU A 255 -2.00 30.57 6.50
CA LEU A 255 -1.16 30.40 5.31
C LEU A 255 -1.49 31.45 4.24
N VAL A 256 -2.77 31.70 3.97
CA VAL A 256 -3.21 32.72 2.99
C VAL A 256 -2.80 34.12 3.45
N TRP A 257 -2.99 34.43 4.75
CA TRP A 257 -2.58 35.71 5.32
C TRP A 257 -1.07 35.95 5.21
N TRP A 258 -0.28 34.96 5.61
CA TRP A 258 1.18 34.97 5.53
C TRP A 258 1.69 35.01 4.08
N GLY A 259 1.09 34.23 3.19
CA GLY A 259 1.51 34.04 1.80
C GLY A 259 1.49 35.31 0.95
N ARG A 260 0.72 36.33 1.36
CA ARG A 260 0.73 37.67 0.75
C ARG A 260 2.13 38.28 0.69
N ALA A 261 2.97 38.00 1.68
CA ALA A 261 4.36 38.47 1.73
C ALA A 261 5.26 37.88 0.62
N LEU A 262 4.88 36.72 0.06
CA LEU A 262 5.67 36.01 -0.94
C LEU A 262 5.39 36.48 -2.38
N TRP A 263 4.26 37.16 -2.60
CA TRP A 263 3.81 37.52 -3.94
C TRP A 263 4.58 38.71 -4.52
N ALA A 264 4.92 39.72 -3.70
CA ALA A 264 5.63 40.90 -4.18
C ALA A 264 7.02 40.58 -4.79
N PRO A 265 7.87 39.73 -4.18
CA PRO A 265 9.10 39.25 -4.79
C PRO A 265 8.89 38.59 -6.16
N VAL A 266 7.88 37.72 -6.27
CA VAL A 266 7.57 36.98 -7.51
C VAL A 266 7.07 37.92 -8.60
N ARG A 267 6.15 38.83 -8.27
CA ARG A 267 5.65 39.83 -9.23
C ARG A 267 6.78 40.72 -9.76
N ALA A 268 7.79 41.02 -8.95
CA ALA A 268 8.89 41.91 -9.33
C ALA A 268 9.94 41.27 -10.26
N LYS A 269 10.26 39.98 -10.10
CA LYS A 269 11.35 39.32 -10.85
C LYS A 269 10.94 38.05 -11.61
N GLY A 270 9.82 37.45 -11.25
CA GLY A 270 9.38 36.15 -11.73
C GLY A 270 10.23 34.99 -11.19
N ILE A 271 9.80 33.76 -11.46
CA ILE A 271 10.53 32.54 -11.10
C ILE A 271 11.36 32.09 -12.29
N ARG A 272 12.70 32.18 -12.17
CA ARG A 272 13.64 31.97 -13.29
C ARG A 272 14.70 30.90 -13.04
N GLU A 273 14.80 30.37 -11.82
CA GLU A 273 15.82 29.39 -11.42
C GLU A 273 15.14 28.12 -10.86
N PHE A 274 15.84 26.98 -10.89
CA PHE A 274 15.32 25.71 -10.38
C PHE A 274 14.89 25.81 -8.92
N ALA A 275 15.70 26.45 -8.06
CA ALA A 275 15.44 26.54 -6.63
C ALA A 275 14.07 27.18 -6.28
N PRO A 276 13.76 28.43 -6.70
CA PRO A 276 12.45 29.03 -6.43
C PRO A 276 11.30 28.32 -7.17
N ALA A 277 11.56 27.68 -8.32
CA ALA A 277 10.52 26.91 -9.02
C ALA A 277 10.14 25.62 -8.26
N SER A 278 11.13 24.83 -7.84
CA SER A 278 10.93 23.60 -7.07
C SER A 278 10.24 23.88 -5.73
N VAL A 279 10.66 24.93 -5.02
CA VAL A 279 10.00 25.35 -3.77
C VAL A 279 8.57 25.85 -4.03
N GLY A 280 8.34 26.61 -5.11
CA GLY A 280 7.00 27.06 -5.49
C GLY A 280 6.06 25.90 -5.79
N ILE A 281 6.51 24.91 -6.57
CA ILE A 281 5.72 23.70 -6.87
C ILE A 281 5.48 22.86 -5.60
N ALA A 282 6.48 22.74 -4.73
CA ALA A 282 6.31 22.07 -3.44
C ALA A 282 5.18 22.71 -2.60
N MET A 283 5.07 24.04 -2.61
CA MET A 283 3.98 24.75 -1.92
C MET A 283 2.60 24.51 -2.58
N VAL A 284 2.56 24.31 -3.90
CA VAL A 284 1.33 23.91 -4.59
C VAL A 284 0.91 22.51 -4.14
N TRP A 285 1.82 21.54 -4.11
CA TRP A 285 1.52 20.19 -3.61
C TRP A 285 1.14 20.16 -2.12
N ALA A 286 1.77 20.99 -1.29
CA ALA A 286 1.36 21.15 0.09
C ALA A 286 -0.10 21.63 0.17
N SER A 287 -0.50 22.57 -0.70
CA SER A 287 -1.88 23.06 -0.78
C SER A 287 -2.86 21.98 -1.23
N VAL A 288 -2.48 21.18 -2.24
CA VAL A 288 -3.26 20.01 -2.69
C VAL A 288 -3.47 19.02 -1.55
N GLY A 289 -2.40 18.66 -0.83
CA GLY A 289 -2.49 17.76 0.31
C GLY A 289 -3.38 18.31 1.44
N LEU A 290 -3.28 19.61 1.76
CA LEU A 290 -4.12 20.25 2.78
C LEU A 290 -5.60 20.28 2.41
N VAL A 291 -5.92 20.60 1.14
CA VAL A 291 -7.30 20.56 0.63
C VAL A 291 -7.83 19.14 0.68
N TRP A 292 -7.01 18.15 0.33
CA TRP A 292 -7.42 16.74 0.37
C TRP A 292 -7.69 16.26 1.80
N VAL A 293 -6.83 16.59 2.77
CA VAL A 293 -7.11 16.29 4.20
C VAL A 293 -8.41 16.98 4.64
N GLY A 294 -8.62 18.23 4.24
CA GLY A 294 -9.86 18.96 4.56
C GLY A 294 -11.11 18.32 3.95
N TYR A 295 -11.02 17.85 2.71
CA TYR A 295 -12.07 17.10 2.03
C TYR A 295 -12.39 15.81 2.80
N VAL A 296 -11.37 15.00 3.09
CA VAL A 296 -11.55 13.73 3.83
C VAL A 296 -12.15 13.97 5.21
N LEU A 297 -11.70 14.97 5.96
CA LEU A 297 -12.29 15.32 7.26
C LEU A 297 -13.74 15.82 7.16
N ALA A 298 -14.14 16.37 6.02
CA ALA A 298 -15.49 16.89 5.81
C ALA A 298 -16.47 15.84 5.30
N THR A 299 -15.98 14.81 4.58
CA THR A 299 -16.82 13.82 3.90
C THR A 299 -16.78 12.42 4.50
N ALA A 300 -15.79 12.10 5.32
CA ALA A 300 -15.68 10.79 5.94
C ALA A 300 -16.68 10.64 7.09
N ASP A 301 -17.47 9.56 7.09
CA ASP A 301 -18.42 9.27 8.16
C ASP A 301 -17.72 8.76 9.43
N THR A 302 -16.60 8.03 9.27
CA THR A 302 -15.83 7.48 10.39
C THR A 302 -14.35 7.86 10.35
N TRP A 303 -13.66 7.72 11.49
CA TRP A 303 -12.20 7.88 11.55
C TRP A 303 -11.45 6.78 10.78
N ALA A 304 -12.05 5.61 10.57
CA ALA A 304 -11.46 4.54 9.75
C ALA A 304 -11.41 4.96 8.27
N ASP A 305 -12.48 5.58 7.76
CA ASP A 305 -12.51 6.11 6.38
C ASP A 305 -11.46 7.21 6.18
N VAL A 306 -11.24 8.04 7.21
CA VAL A 306 -10.13 9.01 7.22
C VAL A 306 -8.80 8.27 7.06
N THR A 307 -8.55 7.23 7.86
CA THR A 307 -7.30 6.46 7.85
C THR A 307 -6.96 5.89 6.47
N VAL A 308 -7.94 5.36 5.73
CA VAL A 308 -7.73 4.73 4.41
C VAL A 308 -7.05 5.69 3.40
N ALA A 309 -7.38 6.97 3.43
CA ALA A 309 -6.85 7.96 2.49
C ALA A 309 -5.45 8.49 2.87
N LEU A 310 -5.06 8.41 4.14
CA LEU A 310 -3.88 9.10 4.67
C LEU A 310 -2.53 8.62 4.13
N PRO A 311 -2.28 7.31 3.87
CA PRO A 311 -1.02 6.88 3.28
C PRO A 311 -0.75 7.52 1.92
N THR A 312 -1.76 7.60 1.05
CA THR A 312 -1.67 8.21 -0.28
C THR A 312 -1.41 9.72 -0.17
N ILE A 313 -2.14 10.41 0.71
CA ILE A 313 -1.93 11.84 1.00
C ILE A 313 -0.52 12.07 1.59
N GLY A 314 -0.05 11.17 2.45
CA GLY A 314 1.31 11.17 3.00
C GLY A 314 2.37 11.06 1.90
N GLY A 315 2.14 10.22 0.89
CA GLY A 315 2.97 10.14 -0.32
C GLY A 315 3.04 11.47 -1.09
N VAL A 316 1.91 12.17 -1.25
CA VAL A 316 1.86 13.52 -1.86
C VAL A 316 2.67 14.52 -1.03
N PHE A 317 2.55 14.50 0.30
CA PHE A 317 3.36 15.38 1.15
C PHE A 317 4.85 15.02 1.13
N ALA A 318 5.21 13.74 1.04
CA ALA A 318 6.61 13.33 1.00
C ALA A 318 7.26 13.66 -0.35
N ALA A 319 6.70 13.17 -1.46
CA ALA A 319 7.27 13.34 -2.79
C ALA A 319 6.97 14.73 -3.40
N GLY A 320 5.71 15.16 -3.34
CA GLY A 320 5.23 16.41 -3.93
C GLY A 320 5.72 17.64 -3.19
N PHE A 321 5.59 17.65 -1.86
CA PHE A 321 6.03 18.77 -1.04
C PHE A 321 7.47 18.59 -0.51
N GLY A 322 7.72 17.54 0.28
CA GLY A 322 8.91 17.45 1.12
C GLY A 322 10.22 17.33 0.35
N ALA A 323 10.28 16.36 -0.56
CA ALA A 323 11.47 16.12 -1.38
C ALA A 323 11.75 17.30 -2.34
N GLN A 324 10.72 17.84 -3.00
CA GLN A 324 10.88 19.00 -3.90
C GLN A 324 11.29 20.28 -3.15
N LEU A 325 10.74 20.51 -1.95
CA LEU A 325 11.16 21.59 -1.07
C LEU A 325 12.64 21.44 -0.72
N LEU A 326 13.06 20.25 -0.31
CA LEU A 326 14.44 19.98 0.09
C LEU A 326 15.41 20.19 -1.06
N PHE A 327 15.14 19.64 -2.24
CA PHE A 327 16.00 19.79 -3.42
C PHE A 327 16.08 21.25 -3.88
N GLY A 328 14.95 21.97 -3.86
CA GLY A 328 14.91 23.39 -4.17
C GLY A 328 15.76 24.21 -3.20
N ALA A 329 15.61 23.98 -1.90
CA ALA A 329 16.36 24.70 -0.86
C ALA A 329 17.87 24.39 -0.93
N LEU A 330 18.26 23.12 -0.99
CA LEU A 330 19.66 22.70 -1.03
C LEU A 330 20.38 23.16 -2.30
N THR A 331 19.66 23.27 -3.42
CA THR A 331 20.21 23.85 -4.67
C THR A 331 20.77 25.25 -4.45
N TYR A 332 20.13 26.04 -3.60
CA TYR A 332 20.59 27.39 -3.29
C TYR A 332 21.56 27.42 -2.11
N LEU A 333 21.27 26.65 -1.05
CA LEU A 333 21.97 26.74 0.23
C LEU A 333 23.39 26.17 0.18
N VAL A 334 23.58 24.99 -0.39
CA VAL A 334 24.90 24.32 -0.40
C VAL A 334 25.97 25.16 -1.11
N PRO A 335 25.71 25.75 -2.30
CA PRO A 335 26.66 26.68 -2.92
C PRO A 335 26.95 27.92 -2.08
N SER A 336 25.94 28.46 -1.38
CA SER A 336 26.06 29.72 -0.64
C SER A 336 26.98 29.64 0.57
N VAL A 337 27.05 28.47 1.23
CA VAL A 337 27.86 28.27 2.45
C VAL A 337 29.33 27.96 2.17
N MET A 338 29.71 27.66 0.92
CA MET A 338 31.11 27.39 0.55
C MET A 338 31.99 28.66 0.50
N GLY A 339 31.39 29.86 0.54
CA GLY A 339 32.11 31.14 0.49
C GLY A 339 32.70 31.48 -0.88
N GLY A 340 33.49 32.55 -0.97
CA GLY A 340 34.14 32.98 -2.22
C GLY A 340 33.36 34.00 -3.07
N GLY A 341 32.25 34.51 -2.56
CA GLY A 341 31.47 35.57 -3.21
C GLY A 341 30.52 35.08 -4.31
N PRO A 342 29.79 36.00 -4.97
CA PRO A 342 28.70 35.66 -5.88
C PRO A 342 29.12 34.82 -7.10
N SER A 343 30.34 34.99 -7.61
CA SER A 343 30.85 34.24 -8.75
C SER A 343 31.00 32.75 -8.43
N VAL A 344 31.52 32.40 -7.25
CA VAL A 344 31.70 31.01 -6.78
C VAL A 344 30.36 30.31 -6.57
N VAL A 345 29.38 31.03 -6.01
CA VAL A 345 28.01 30.54 -5.82
C VAL A 345 27.36 30.25 -7.17
N ARG A 346 27.45 31.19 -8.13
CA ARG A 346 26.90 31.00 -9.48
C ARG A 346 27.55 29.85 -10.24
N ALA A 347 28.87 29.64 -10.07
CA ALA A 347 29.57 28.52 -10.69
C ALA A 347 29.00 27.16 -10.23
N GLY A 348 28.70 27.00 -8.94
CA GLY A 348 28.03 25.80 -8.42
C GLY A 348 26.59 25.66 -8.89
N GLN A 349 25.82 26.75 -8.83
CA GLN A 349 24.43 26.79 -9.27
C GLN A 349 24.27 26.44 -10.76
N SER A 350 25.26 26.75 -11.60
CA SER A 350 25.24 26.40 -13.03
C SER A 350 25.05 24.91 -13.29
N ALA A 351 25.62 24.03 -12.45
CA ALA A 351 25.43 22.59 -12.59
C ALA A 351 24.03 22.17 -12.12
N LEU A 352 23.56 22.74 -11.02
CA LEU A 352 22.28 22.41 -10.41
C LEU A 352 21.08 22.89 -11.24
N HIS A 353 21.27 23.89 -12.10
CA HIS A 353 20.27 24.38 -13.05
C HIS A 353 20.19 23.58 -14.36
N LYS A 354 21.04 22.55 -14.54
CA LYS A 354 20.95 21.69 -15.71
C LYS A 354 19.59 20.98 -15.76
N TRP A 355 19.01 20.97 -16.96
CA TRP A 355 17.73 20.32 -17.24
C TRP A 355 16.59 20.76 -16.30
N THR A 356 16.59 22.03 -15.88
CA THR A 356 15.63 22.57 -14.91
C THR A 356 14.19 22.23 -15.27
N THR A 357 13.72 22.57 -16.47
CA THR A 357 12.32 22.31 -16.87
C THR A 357 12.00 20.82 -16.86
N PHE A 358 12.88 19.97 -17.40
CA PHE A 358 12.71 18.51 -17.42
C PHE A 358 12.59 17.94 -15.99
N ARG A 359 13.47 18.37 -15.09
CA ARG A 359 13.50 17.94 -13.68
C ARG A 359 12.33 18.46 -12.85
N LEU A 360 11.62 19.47 -13.33
CA LEU A 360 10.36 19.94 -12.73
C LEU A 360 9.17 19.22 -13.36
N VAL A 361 9.13 19.02 -14.68
CA VAL A 361 7.97 18.43 -15.37
C VAL A 361 7.82 16.94 -15.04
N VAL A 362 8.90 16.16 -15.16
CA VAL A 362 8.81 14.69 -15.06
C VAL A 362 8.33 14.20 -13.69
N PRO A 363 8.91 14.61 -12.54
CA PRO A 363 8.45 14.12 -11.25
C PRO A 363 7.02 14.55 -10.93
N ASN A 364 6.61 15.75 -11.36
CA ASN A 364 5.27 16.26 -11.09
C ASN A 364 4.21 15.54 -11.93
N LEU A 365 4.48 15.26 -13.21
CA LEU A 365 3.60 14.43 -14.03
C LEU A 365 3.58 12.96 -13.58
N ALA A 366 4.70 12.43 -13.09
CA ALA A 366 4.75 11.10 -12.50
C ALA A 366 3.84 10.98 -11.27
N ILE A 367 3.84 11.99 -10.38
CA ILE A 367 2.90 12.04 -9.25
C ILE A 367 1.45 12.12 -9.73
N VAL A 368 1.15 12.95 -10.74
CA VAL A 368 -0.20 13.03 -11.31
C VAL A 368 -0.65 11.67 -11.88
N LEU A 369 0.20 11.00 -12.68
CA LEU A 369 -0.11 9.67 -13.22
C LEU A 369 -0.28 8.62 -12.13
N TRP A 370 0.52 8.67 -11.07
CA TRP A 370 0.38 7.79 -9.92
C TRP A 370 -0.98 7.96 -9.21
N LEU A 371 -1.48 9.19 -9.13
CA LEU A 371 -2.78 9.51 -8.55
C LEU A 371 -3.97 9.17 -9.48
N LEU A 372 -3.74 8.98 -10.77
CA LEU A 372 -4.78 8.65 -11.74
C LEU A 372 -5.02 7.13 -11.82
N PRO A 373 -6.22 6.69 -12.24
CA PRO A 373 -6.50 5.30 -12.54
C PRO A 373 -5.81 4.89 -13.85
N SER A 374 -4.52 4.55 -13.79
CA SER A 374 -3.73 4.04 -14.93
C SER A 374 -3.24 2.60 -14.70
N PRO A 375 -2.89 1.86 -15.77
CA PRO A 375 -2.33 0.52 -15.68
C PRO A 375 -1.12 0.42 -14.75
N SER A 376 -0.93 -0.75 -14.13
CA SER A 376 0.14 -0.98 -13.13
C SER A 376 1.52 -0.65 -13.68
N TRP A 377 1.87 -1.19 -14.86
CA TRP A 377 3.17 -0.92 -15.51
C TRP A 377 3.37 0.55 -15.89
N VAL A 378 2.29 1.25 -16.25
CA VAL A 378 2.35 2.70 -16.50
C VAL A 378 2.68 3.45 -15.21
N LYS A 379 2.06 3.09 -14.08
CA LYS A 379 2.37 3.68 -12.76
C LYS A 379 3.81 3.39 -12.35
N VAL A 380 4.24 2.13 -12.45
CA VAL A 380 5.60 1.70 -12.10
C VAL A 380 6.64 2.45 -12.92
N LEU A 381 6.50 2.49 -14.25
CA LEU A 381 7.48 3.18 -15.10
C LEU A 381 7.44 4.70 -14.92
N ALA A 382 6.27 5.31 -14.85
CA ALA A 382 6.15 6.76 -14.66
C ALA A 382 6.78 7.19 -13.33
N THR A 383 6.46 6.48 -12.24
CA THR A 383 7.04 6.76 -10.92
C THR A 383 8.52 6.44 -10.85
N SER A 384 8.99 5.36 -11.49
CA SER A 384 10.43 5.02 -11.57
C SER A 384 11.23 6.09 -12.32
N VAL A 385 10.70 6.56 -13.45
CA VAL A 385 11.31 7.66 -14.21
C VAL A 385 11.28 8.95 -13.39
N GLY A 386 10.17 9.26 -12.71
CA GLY A 386 10.07 10.37 -11.77
C GLY A 386 11.12 10.32 -10.66
N ALA A 387 11.26 9.18 -10.00
CA ALA A 387 12.22 8.93 -8.93
C ALA A 387 13.67 9.02 -9.43
N LEU A 388 13.97 8.46 -10.60
CA LEU A 388 15.30 8.55 -11.22
C LEU A 388 15.67 9.99 -11.55
N VAL A 389 14.74 10.76 -12.12
CA VAL A 389 14.94 12.19 -12.40
C VAL A 389 15.15 12.98 -11.12
N MET A 390 14.41 12.68 -10.05
CA MET A 390 14.66 13.25 -8.72
C MET A 390 16.05 12.88 -8.18
N ALA A 391 16.47 11.62 -8.34
CA ALA A 391 17.77 11.11 -7.91
C ALA A 391 18.95 11.81 -8.61
N THR A 392 18.77 12.34 -9.83
CA THR A 392 19.80 13.16 -10.51
C THR A 392 20.25 14.38 -9.70
N PHE A 393 19.45 14.82 -8.71
CA PHE A 393 19.85 15.88 -7.79
C PHE A 393 21.16 15.55 -7.05
N LEU A 394 21.36 14.31 -6.61
CA LEU A 394 22.55 13.90 -5.85
C LEU A 394 23.86 14.09 -6.65
N PRO A 395 24.04 13.53 -7.86
CA PRO A 395 25.24 13.76 -8.64
C PRO A 395 25.39 15.22 -9.09
N LEU A 396 24.29 15.92 -9.41
CA LEU A 396 24.36 17.35 -9.77
C LEU A 396 24.83 18.23 -8.61
N LEU A 397 24.46 17.88 -7.38
CA LEU A 397 24.93 18.54 -6.17
C LEU A 397 26.44 18.34 -5.97
N VAL A 398 26.94 17.13 -6.16
CA VAL A 398 28.38 16.84 -6.10
C VAL A 398 29.13 17.63 -7.17
N ILE A 399 28.63 17.64 -8.41
CA ILE A 399 29.22 18.42 -9.52
C ILE A 399 29.20 19.92 -9.18
N GLY A 400 28.09 20.43 -8.66
CA GLY A 400 27.96 21.82 -8.22
C GLY A 400 28.97 22.17 -7.14
N ALA A 401 29.14 21.30 -6.14
CA ALA A 401 30.13 21.46 -5.08
C ALA A 401 31.56 21.49 -5.62
N VAL A 402 31.90 20.59 -6.56
CA VAL A 402 33.21 20.57 -7.21
C VAL A 402 33.44 21.85 -8.03
N ARG A 403 32.44 22.34 -8.77
CA ARG A 403 32.54 23.58 -9.54
C ARG A 403 32.74 24.80 -8.65
N SER A 404 31.98 24.93 -7.56
CA SER A 404 32.21 25.98 -6.57
C SER A 404 33.60 25.88 -5.95
N ALA A 405 34.07 24.68 -5.60
CA ALA A 405 35.42 24.51 -5.05
C ALA A 405 36.51 24.93 -6.04
N ARG A 406 36.36 24.62 -7.35
CA ARG A 406 37.29 25.06 -8.40
C ARG A 406 37.25 26.58 -8.59
N ALA A 407 36.06 27.16 -8.68
CA ALA A 407 35.90 28.62 -8.79
C ALA A 407 36.50 29.35 -7.59
N LEU A 408 36.35 28.80 -6.37
CA LEU A 408 36.97 29.36 -5.17
C LEU A 408 38.50 29.33 -5.24
N ARG A 409 39.10 28.25 -5.79
CA ARG A 409 40.55 28.17 -6.00
C ARG A 409 41.02 29.19 -7.03
N ALA A 410 40.31 29.33 -8.15
CA ALA A 410 40.62 30.32 -9.19
C ALA A 410 40.57 31.76 -8.64
N VAL A 411 39.50 32.11 -7.91
CA VAL A 411 39.37 33.41 -7.25
C VAL A 411 40.51 33.66 -6.24
N ARG A 412 40.91 32.64 -5.47
CA ARG A 412 42.06 32.74 -4.55
C ARG A 412 43.40 32.86 -5.28
N ALA A 413 43.50 32.34 -6.49
CA ALA A 413 44.67 32.48 -7.36
C ALA A 413 44.68 33.81 -8.14
N GLY A 414 43.67 34.68 -7.97
CA GLY A 414 43.56 35.95 -8.68
C GLY A 414 42.99 35.85 -10.10
N GLU A 415 42.55 34.67 -10.52
CA GLU A 415 41.92 34.46 -11.82
C GLU A 415 40.46 34.94 -11.82
N LYS A 416 39.99 35.45 -12.97
CA LYS A 416 38.57 35.79 -13.15
C LYS A 416 37.80 34.51 -13.49
N PRO A 417 36.88 34.04 -12.63
CA PRO A 417 36.02 32.90 -12.98
C PRO A 417 35.15 33.25 -14.19
N GLU A 418 34.92 32.27 -15.07
CA GLU A 418 34.09 32.44 -16.27
C GLU A 418 32.71 33.04 -15.92
N PRO A 419 32.19 33.96 -16.75
CA PRO A 419 30.86 34.50 -16.55
C PRO A 419 29.82 33.37 -16.67
N PRO A 420 28.98 33.15 -15.65
CA PRO A 420 27.99 32.10 -15.69
C PRO A 420 26.93 32.41 -16.75
N GLN A 421 26.60 31.40 -17.56
CA GLN A 421 25.54 31.49 -18.56
C GLN A 421 24.18 31.75 -17.88
N GLU A 422 23.40 32.71 -18.38
CA GLU A 422 22.02 32.93 -17.91
C GLU A 422 21.13 31.77 -18.37
N LEU A 423 20.79 30.88 -17.44
CA LEU A 423 19.88 29.76 -17.70
C LEU A 423 18.46 30.15 -17.32
N ARG A 424 17.51 29.99 -18.24
CA ARG A 424 16.07 30.16 -17.98
C ARG A 424 15.51 28.88 -17.35
N ALA A 425 14.75 28.98 -16.26
CA ALA A 425 14.10 27.81 -15.64
C ALA A 425 13.10 27.11 -16.55
N TRP A 426 12.46 27.86 -17.44
CA TRP A 426 11.44 27.36 -18.36
C TRP A 426 11.96 27.41 -19.79
N THR A 427 12.15 26.25 -20.40
CA THR A 427 12.56 26.10 -21.80
C THR A 427 11.57 25.19 -22.53
N GLY A 428 11.23 25.53 -23.78
CA GLY A 428 10.35 24.69 -24.60
C GLY A 428 10.93 23.30 -24.85
N SER A 429 12.24 23.21 -25.08
CA SER A 429 12.95 21.93 -25.25
C SER A 429 12.90 21.05 -24.02
N GLY A 430 13.04 21.63 -22.82
CA GLY A 430 12.95 20.88 -21.57
C GLY A 430 11.53 20.40 -21.26
N LEU A 431 10.51 21.18 -21.64
CA LEU A 431 9.11 20.76 -21.56
C LEU A 431 8.83 19.59 -22.51
N ILE A 432 9.23 19.71 -23.77
CA ILE A 432 9.06 18.64 -24.77
C ILE A 432 9.78 17.37 -24.33
N ALA A 433 11.02 17.47 -23.85
CA ALA A 433 11.76 16.33 -23.34
C ALA A 433 11.07 15.67 -22.14
N GLY A 434 10.48 16.47 -21.23
CA GLY A 434 9.76 15.95 -20.06
C GLY A 434 8.49 15.22 -20.45
N LEU A 435 7.70 15.81 -21.36
CA LEU A 435 6.49 15.19 -21.91
C LEU A 435 6.83 13.92 -22.69
N ALA A 436 7.89 13.93 -23.50
CA ALA A 436 8.35 12.77 -24.25
C ALA A 436 8.80 11.63 -23.35
N ALA A 437 9.50 11.92 -22.24
CA ALA A 437 9.91 10.90 -21.27
C ALA A 437 8.70 10.25 -20.57
N ILE A 438 7.70 11.04 -20.21
CA ILE A 438 6.45 10.51 -19.63
C ILE A 438 5.67 9.72 -20.68
N LEU A 439 5.53 10.24 -21.90
CA LEU A 439 4.88 9.53 -23.00
C LEU A 439 5.58 8.21 -23.28
N LEU A 440 6.92 8.18 -23.29
CA LEU A 440 7.70 6.96 -23.46
C LEU A 440 7.45 5.97 -22.33
N ALA A 441 7.39 6.43 -21.08
CA ALA A 441 7.08 5.58 -19.94
C ALA A 441 5.66 4.99 -20.04
N VAL A 442 4.68 5.80 -20.48
CA VAL A 442 3.31 5.34 -20.73
C VAL A 442 3.28 4.33 -21.87
N THR A 443 3.90 4.63 -23.02
CA THR A 443 3.92 3.74 -24.18
C THR A 443 4.69 2.45 -23.90
N ALA A 444 5.79 2.51 -23.14
CA ALA A 444 6.54 1.34 -22.72
C ALA A 444 5.74 0.52 -21.70
N GLY A 445 5.03 1.16 -20.76
CA GLY A 445 4.18 0.46 -19.81
C GLY A 445 3.04 -0.28 -20.51
N VAL A 446 2.44 0.38 -21.50
CA VAL A 446 1.49 -0.22 -22.44
C VAL A 446 2.14 -1.32 -23.29
N ALA A 447 3.38 -1.18 -23.74
CA ALA A 447 4.03 -2.22 -24.55
C ALA A 447 4.47 -3.45 -23.75
N ILE A 448 4.80 -3.27 -22.46
CA ILE A 448 5.13 -4.36 -21.53
C ILE A 448 3.87 -5.16 -21.19
N ASP A 449 2.75 -4.47 -21.02
CA ASP A 449 1.45 -5.08 -20.78
C ASP A 449 0.42 -4.51 -21.76
N PRO A 450 0.48 -4.96 -23.03
CA PRO A 450 -0.45 -4.50 -24.04
C PRO A 450 -1.88 -4.92 -23.69
N GLY A 451 -2.05 -6.03 -22.96
CA GLY A 451 -3.33 -6.52 -22.46
C GLY A 451 -4.00 -5.57 -21.48
N ALA A 452 -3.25 -4.88 -20.61
CA ALA A 452 -3.80 -3.86 -19.70
C ALA A 452 -4.39 -2.63 -20.41
N VAL A 453 -4.17 -2.48 -21.72
CA VAL A 453 -4.90 -1.53 -22.59
C VAL A 453 -5.57 -2.21 -23.79
N GLY A 454 -5.67 -3.54 -23.82
CA GLY A 454 -6.42 -4.32 -24.81
C GLY A 454 -5.71 -4.75 -26.11
N ILE A 455 -4.41 -5.09 -26.08
CA ILE A 455 -3.58 -5.51 -27.25
C ILE A 455 -2.97 -6.93 -27.01
N ALA A 456 -2.94 -7.86 -28.00
CA ALA A 456 -2.60 -9.31 -27.80
C ALA A 456 -1.31 -9.82 -28.52
N THR A 457 -0.56 -10.81 -27.96
CA THR A 457 0.67 -11.47 -28.55
C THR A 457 0.92 -12.95 -28.15
N THR A 458 1.53 -13.80 -29.02
CA THR A 458 1.70 -15.30 -28.96
C THR A 458 3.18 -15.83 -28.86
N THR A 459 3.54 -16.94 -28.14
CA THR A 459 4.96 -17.51 -28.04
C THR A 459 5.11 -19.07 -27.83
N GLY A 460 6.32 -19.69 -28.07
CA GLY A 460 6.71 -21.17 -28.01
C GLY A 460 8.16 -21.57 -27.47
N PRO A 461 8.67 -22.87 -27.47
CA PRO A 461 9.58 -23.52 -26.44
C PRO A 461 11.12 -23.82 -26.71
N SER A 462 11.93 -24.33 -25.72
CA SER A 462 13.45 -24.45 -25.62
C SER A 462 14.12 -25.89 -25.38
N ARG A 463 15.49 -26.06 -25.32
CA ARG A 463 16.40 -27.29 -25.48
C ARG A 463 17.27 -27.76 -24.23
N ALA A 464 17.85 -29.00 -24.19
CA ALA A 464 18.49 -29.74 -23.03
C ALA A 464 20.06 -29.97 -22.98
N VAL A 465 20.65 -30.37 -21.81
CA VAL A 465 22.12 -30.51 -21.42
C VAL A 465 22.55 -31.98 -21.06
N ALA A 466 23.87 -32.35 -21.09
CA ALA A 466 24.44 -33.71 -20.87
C ALA A 466 24.96 -34.03 -19.42
N ALA A 467 24.83 -35.28 -18.96
CA ALA A 467 25.10 -35.74 -17.59
C ALA A 467 26.57 -36.16 -17.28
N THR A 468 27.08 -35.90 -16.07
CA THR A 468 28.46 -36.21 -15.59
C THR A 468 28.61 -37.59 -14.98
N GLY A 469 27.52 -38.17 -14.45
CA GLY A 469 27.51 -39.46 -13.75
C GLY A 469 27.84 -39.41 -12.26
N ASN A 470 28.09 -38.23 -11.67
CA ASN A 470 28.25 -38.07 -10.22
C ASN A 470 26.91 -37.79 -9.52
N VAL A 471 26.82 -38.06 -8.22
CA VAL A 471 25.65 -37.77 -7.38
C VAL A 471 26.03 -36.77 -6.30
N THR A 472 25.33 -35.63 -6.27
CA THR A 472 25.39 -34.66 -5.17
C THR A 472 24.23 -34.94 -4.21
N ARG A 473 24.53 -35.28 -2.94
CA ARG A 473 23.52 -35.55 -1.91
C ARG A 473 23.53 -34.48 -0.84
N VAL A 474 22.36 -33.92 -0.50
CA VAL A 474 22.24 -32.82 0.48
C VAL A 474 21.06 -33.06 1.43
N GLU A 475 21.24 -32.79 2.72
CA GLU A 475 20.13 -32.75 3.68
C GLU A 475 19.50 -31.35 3.66
N VAL A 476 18.17 -31.28 3.54
CA VAL A 476 17.40 -30.04 3.63
C VAL A 476 16.39 -30.17 4.75
N THR A 477 16.41 -29.23 5.69
CA THR A 477 15.49 -29.17 6.83
C THR A 477 14.63 -27.90 6.79
N VAL A 478 13.69 -27.76 7.73
CA VAL A 478 12.78 -26.60 7.82
C VAL A 478 13.00 -25.84 9.12
N ASP A 479 13.29 -24.54 9.03
CA ASP A 479 13.31 -23.61 10.17
C ASP A 479 12.31 -22.48 9.92
N GLY A 480 11.17 -22.52 10.62
CA GLY A 480 10.03 -21.64 10.34
C GLY A 480 9.46 -21.87 8.94
N MET A 481 9.49 -20.83 8.09
CA MET A 481 9.03 -20.86 6.69
C MET A 481 10.19 -20.81 5.69
N HIS A 482 11.33 -21.44 6.03
CA HIS A 482 12.52 -21.48 5.18
C HIS A 482 13.15 -22.87 5.12
N PHE A 483 13.70 -23.22 3.95
CA PHE A 483 14.56 -24.39 3.79
C PHE A 483 15.97 -24.10 4.33
N VAL A 484 16.57 -25.09 4.99
CA VAL A 484 17.92 -25.01 5.55
C VAL A 484 18.74 -26.21 5.06
N PRO A 485 19.77 -26.00 4.21
CA PRO A 485 20.16 -24.73 3.61
C PRO A 485 19.14 -24.22 2.59
N SER A 486 19.04 -22.90 2.40
CA SER A 486 18.18 -22.27 1.37
C SER A 486 18.87 -22.16 0.00
N ARG A 487 20.12 -22.59 -0.11
CA ARG A 487 20.90 -22.64 -1.34
C ARG A 487 21.84 -23.83 -1.35
N ILE A 488 21.87 -24.58 -2.45
CA ILE A 488 22.73 -25.73 -2.69
C ILE A 488 23.48 -25.56 -4.02
N GLU A 489 24.77 -25.88 -4.01
CA GLU A 489 25.61 -25.83 -5.21
C GLU A 489 25.81 -27.24 -5.74
N VAL A 490 25.47 -27.46 -7.01
CA VAL A 490 25.53 -28.77 -7.68
C VAL A 490 26.36 -28.62 -8.96
N PRO A 491 27.42 -29.41 -9.16
CA PRO A 491 28.18 -29.34 -10.41
C PRO A 491 27.28 -29.60 -11.64
N ALA A 492 27.40 -28.79 -12.68
CA ALA A 492 26.56 -28.93 -13.87
C ALA A 492 26.73 -30.32 -14.51
N GLY A 493 25.62 -31.04 -14.64
CA GLY A 493 25.52 -32.41 -15.12
C GLY A 493 25.51 -33.49 -14.02
N ASP A 494 25.69 -33.13 -12.74
CA ASP A 494 25.53 -34.06 -11.61
C ASP A 494 24.04 -34.37 -11.35
N ARG A 495 23.78 -35.57 -10.82
CA ARG A 495 22.47 -35.96 -10.30
C ARG A 495 22.29 -35.45 -8.87
N LEU A 496 21.24 -34.72 -8.58
CA LEU A 496 20.95 -34.20 -7.25
C LEU A 496 19.96 -35.12 -6.50
N VAL A 497 20.34 -35.53 -5.29
CA VAL A 497 19.47 -36.24 -4.34
C VAL A 497 19.38 -35.43 -3.04
N ILE A 498 18.16 -35.13 -2.58
CA ILE A 498 17.93 -34.37 -1.35
C ILE A 498 17.27 -35.26 -0.30
N ASP A 499 17.89 -35.37 0.86
CA ASP A 499 17.26 -35.96 2.04
C ASP A 499 16.48 -34.84 2.76
N PHE A 500 15.17 -34.75 2.50
CA PHE A 500 14.32 -33.69 3.05
C PHE A 500 13.71 -34.12 4.39
N ARG A 501 13.88 -33.31 5.43
CA ARG A 501 13.32 -33.55 6.76
C ARG A 501 12.52 -32.36 7.26
N ASN A 502 11.26 -32.57 7.60
CA ASN A 502 10.45 -31.52 8.17
C ASN A 502 10.75 -31.35 9.66
N THR A 503 11.54 -30.33 10.00
CA THR A 503 11.83 -29.92 11.40
C THR A 503 10.99 -28.73 11.88
N GLY A 504 10.07 -28.24 11.03
CA GLY A 504 9.18 -27.12 11.32
C GLY A 504 7.97 -27.52 12.17
N THR A 505 7.06 -26.56 12.38
CA THR A 505 5.78 -26.80 13.10
C THR A 505 4.59 -27.03 12.18
N ASP A 506 4.78 -26.89 10.87
CA ASP A 506 3.74 -27.04 9.85
C ASP A 506 4.10 -28.16 8.87
N VAL A 507 3.19 -28.51 7.96
CA VAL A 507 3.43 -29.50 6.90
C VAL A 507 4.22 -28.85 5.76
N HIS A 508 5.25 -29.57 5.28
CA HIS A 508 6.08 -29.09 4.18
C HIS A 508 6.38 -30.23 3.21
N ASP A 509 6.55 -29.86 1.95
CA ASP A 509 7.16 -30.69 0.91
C ASP A 509 8.29 -29.90 0.23
N LEU A 510 9.04 -30.58 -0.63
CA LEU A 510 10.07 -29.98 -1.45
C LEU A 510 9.89 -30.41 -2.91
N VAL A 511 9.78 -29.42 -3.79
CA VAL A 511 9.76 -29.58 -5.25
C VAL A 511 11.06 -29.03 -5.80
N VAL A 512 11.71 -29.74 -6.73
CA VAL A 512 12.88 -29.26 -7.50
C VAL A 512 12.73 -29.77 -8.94
N GLY A 513 12.52 -28.87 -9.89
CA GLY A 513 12.19 -29.25 -11.27
C GLY A 513 10.88 -30.06 -11.33
N ASP A 514 10.91 -31.24 -11.95
CA ASP A 514 9.76 -32.15 -12.03
C ASP A 514 9.65 -33.11 -10.82
N ALA A 515 10.63 -33.11 -9.91
CA ALA A 515 10.66 -34.01 -8.76
C ALA A 515 9.98 -33.37 -7.54
N ARG A 516 9.26 -34.17 -6.75
CA ARG A 516 8.62 -33.74 -5.49
C ARG A 516 8.70 -34.79 -4.38
N THR A 517 8.79 -34.35 -3.13
CA THR A 517 8.56 -35.22 -1.96
C THR A 517 7.05 -35.36 -1.69
N PRO A 518 6.63 -36.37 -0.90
CA PRO A 518 5.35 -36.31 -0.19
C PRO A 518 5.29 -35.08 0.73
N ARG A 519 4.07 -34.69 1.11
CA ARG A 519 3.85 -33.75 2.22
C ARG A 519 4.27 -34.45 3.51
N LEU A 520 5.21 -33.84 4.24
CA LEU A 520 5.77 -34.39 5.47
C LEU A 520 5.18 -33.67 6.67
N ALA A 521 4.70 -34.41 7.66
CA ALA A 521 4.32 -33.82 8.95
C ALA A 521 5.58 -33.40 9.74
N PRO A 522 5.45 -32.53 10.76
CA PRO A 522 6.54 -32.23 11.68
C PRO A 522 7.19 -33.50 12.24
N GLY A 523 8.48 -33.70 11.94
CA GLY A 523 9.27 -34.86 12.35
C GLY A 523 9.54 -35.90 11.26
N ASP A 524 8.79 -35.88 10.15
CA ASP A 524 8.93 -36.85 9.06
C ASP A 524 10.06 -36.49 8.07
N SER A 525 10.50 -37.48 7.28
CA SER A 525 11.57 -37.34 6.30
C SER A 525 11.28 -38.13 5.02
N ALA A 526 11.67 -37.60 3.86
CA ALA A 526 11.62 -38.29 2.57
C ALA A 526 12.81 -37.91 1.67
N GLU A 527 13.17 -38.81 0.77
CA GLU A 527 14.21 -38.60 -0.24
C GLU A 527 13.60 -38.05 -1.54
N LEU A 528 14.24 -37.02 -2.12
CA LEU A 528 13.90 -36.40 -3.40
C LEU A 528 15.04 -36.59 -4.40
N ASP A 529 14.76 -37.21 -5.54
CA ASP A 529 15.71 -37.33 -6.65
C ASP A 529 15.38 -36.32 -7.74
N ALA A 530 16.12 -35.21 -7.80
CA ALA A 530 15.87 -34.10 -8.72
C ALA A 530 16.47 -34.31 -10.12
N GLY A 531 17.09 -35.46 -10.38
CA GLY A 531 17.70 -35.75 -11.68
C GLY A 531 18.96 -34.92 -11.96
N VAL A 532 19.32 -34.80 -13.23
CA VAL A 532 20.56 -34.16 -13.70
C VAL A 532 20.39 -32.64 -13.77
N ILE A 533 21.20 -31.91 -13.00
CA ILE A 533 21.12 -30.43 -12.93
C ILE A 533 22.02 -29.81 -14.01
N GLY A 534 21.41 -29.25 -15.06
CA GLY A 534 22.13 -28.61 -16.18
C GLY A 534 22.17 -27.07 -16.14
N ALA A 535 21.32 -26.45 -15.33
CA ALA A 535 21.19 -25.00 -15.16
C ALA A 535 20.66 -24.72 -13.75
N ASP A 536 20.64 -23.45 -13.35
CA ASP A 536 20.05 -23.05 -12.08
C ASP A 536 18.56 -23.42 -12.03
N VAL A 537 18.14 -24.05 -10.93
CA VAL A 537 16.77 -24.51 -10.71
C VAL A 537 16.30 -24.03 -9.33
N GLU A 538 15.12 -23.45 -9.28
CA GLU A 538 14.47 -23.13 -8.00
C GLU A 538 13.71 -24.35 -7.49
N GLY A 539 13.96 -24.69 -6.24
CA GLY A 539 13.09 -25.55 -5.44
C GLY A 539 12.16 -24.74 -4.55
N TYR A 540 11.01 -25.30 -4.20
CA TYR A 540 10.04 -24.62 -3.35
C TYR A 540 9.13 -25.61 -2.61
N CYS A 541 8.45 -25.14 -1.56
CA CYS A 541 7.35 -25.87 -0.95
C CYS A 541 6.05 -25.59 -1.71
N SER A 542 5.38 -26.64 -2.18
CA SER A 542 4.14 -26.55 -2.96
C SER A 542 2.89 -26.32 -2.11
N VAL A 543 3.01 -26.45 -0.78
CA VAL A 543 1.91 -26.13 0.14
C VAL A 543 1.47 -24.68 -0.07
N ALA A 544 0.18 -24.47 -0.28
CA ALA A 544 -0.38 -23.18 -0.67
C ALA A 544 0.03 -22.06 0.30
N GLY A 545 0.59 -20.96 -0.23
CA GLY A 545 1.09 -19.85 0.58
C GLY A 545 2.53 -20.02 1.09
N HIS A 546 3.06 -21.25 1.15
CA HIS A 546 4.35 -21.53 1.77
C HIS A 546 5.52 -20.95 0.96
N ARG A 547 5.46 -21.05 -0.37
CA ARG A 547 6.43 -20.39 -1.27
C ARG A 547 6.43 -18.87 -1.08
N GLN A 548 5.26 -18.24 -0.97
CA GLN A 548 5.11 -16.78 -0.76
C GLN A 548 5.63 -16.34 0.61
N MET A 549 5.58 -17.23 1.60
CA MET A 549 6.12 -17.01 2.95
C MET A 549 7.64 -17.26 3.04
N GLY A 550 8.29 -17.71 1.96
CA GLY A 550 9.75 -17.82 1.88
C GLY A 550 10.31 -19.24 1.79
N MET A 551 9.47 -20.26 1.56
CA MET A 551 9.91 -21.65 1.38
C MET A 551 10.42 -21.87 -0.05
N VAL A 552 11.59 -21.30 -0.34
CA VAL A 552 12.33 -21.43 -1.60
C VAL A 552 13.75 -21.93 -1.35
N LEU A 553 14.24 -22.77 -2.26
CA LEU A 553 15.55 -23.42 -2.25
C LEU A 553 16.25 -23.10 -3.59
N GLU A 554 17.41 -22.47 -3.56
CA GLU A 554 18.18 -22.17 -4.78
C GLU A 554 19.13 -23.34 -5.11
N VAL A 555 18.95 -24.00 -6.26
CA VAL A 555 19.89 -25.02 -6.76
C VAL A 555 20.75 -24.42 -7.86
N VAL A 556 22.03 -24.21 -7.58
CA VAL A 556 22.96 -23.53 -8.51
C VAL A 556 23.85 -24.52 -9.23
N ALA A 557 23.83 -24.48 -10.56
CA ALA A 557 24.65 -25.34 -11.40
C ALA A 557 26.08 -24.77 -11.56
N VAL A 558 27.06 -25.34 -10.86
CA VAL A 558 28.46 -24.86 -10.88
C VAL A 558 29.29 -25.57 -11.96
N GLY A 559 29.99 -24.80 -12.80
CA GLY A 559 30.99 -25.34 -13.75
C GLY A 559 30.50 -25.65 -15.16
N GLY A 560 29.24 -25.33 -15.52
CA GLY A 560 28.78 -25.25 -16.92
C GLY A 560 29.16 -23.91 -17.57
N GLU A 561 29.43 -23.88 -18.88
CA GLU A 561 29.64 -22.60 -19.58
C GLU A 561 28.44 -21.68 -19.38
N SER A 562 28.71 -20.50 -18.80
CA SER A 562 27.71 -19.49 -18.53
C SER A 562 27.08 -19.01 -19.84
N THR A 563 25.86 -19.46 -20.11
CA THR A 563 24.97 -18.72 -21.00
C THR A 563 24.24 -17.68 -20.15
N GLY A 564 24.58 -16.41 -20.38
CA GLY A 564 23.90 -15.30 -19.74
C GLY A 564 22.40 -15.35 -20.01
N HIS A 565 21.61 -14.96 -19.01
CA HIS A 565 20.17 -14.78 -19.14
C HIS A 565 19.83 -13.63 -20.08
N ASP A 566 19.90 -13.91 -21.38
CA ASP A 566 19.16 -13.23 -22.43
C ASP A 566 17.95 -14.10 -22.80
N GLY A 567 16.75 -13.55 -22.62
CA GLY A 567 15.59 -13.78 -23.49
C GLY A 567 14.98 -15.18 -23.62
N HIS A 568 13.76 -15.29 -23.07
CA HIS A 568 12.63 -16.08 -23.56
C HIS A 568 12.56 -17.58 -23.20
N ALA A 569 11.82 -17.85 -22.11
CA ALA A 569 10.92 -19.01 -22.05
C ALA A 569 9.48 -18.48 -22.20
N ALA A 570 8.73 -19.14 -23.08
CA ALA A 570 7.38 -18.77 -23.50
C ALA A 570 6.29 -19.34 -22.59
N ALA A 571 5.20 -18.55 -22.52
CA ALA A 571 3.83 -18.83 -22.08
C ALA A 571 3.63 -19.28 -20.61
N PRO A 572 2.58 -18.74 -19.95
CA PRO A 572 1.29 -19.35 -20.18
C PRO A 572 0.29 -18.43 -20.88
N ALA A 573 -0.75 -19.11 -21.35
CA ALA A 573 -1.86 -18.64 -22.15
C ALA A 573 -2.54 -17.36 -21.62
N ALA A 574 -3.04 -16.59 -22.59
CA ALA A 574 -4.27 -15.82 -22.59
C ALA A 574 -4.87 -15.43 -21.21
N VAL A 575 -5.19 -14.13 -21.04
CA VAL A 575 -6.47 -13.78 -20.38
C VAL A 575 -7.60 -14.15 -21.36
N GLY A 576 -7.69 -15.43 -21.64
CA GLY A 576 -8.90 -16.07 -22.06
C GLY A 576 -9.44 -16.67 -20.79
N GLN A 577 -10.73 -16.50 -20.55
CA GLN A 577 -11.46 -17.52 -19.80
C GLN A 577 -10.92 -18.87 -20.25
N VAL A 578 -10.57 -19.77 -19.33
CA VAL A 578 -10.34 -21.17 -19.71
C VAL A 578 -11.63 -21.57 -20.42
N PRO A 579 -11.65 -21.78 -21.75
CA PRO A 579 -12.91 -22.03 -22.42
C PRO A 579 -13.47 -23.34 -21.87
N ASP A 580 -14.80 -23.41 -21.75
CA ASP A 580 -15.45 -24.69 -21.45
C ASP A 580 -14.97 -25.73 -22.46
N VAL A 581 -14.82 -26.98 -22.02
CA VAL A 581 -14.45 -28.07 -22.92
C VAL A 581 -15.63 -28.30 -23.87
N PRO A 582 -15.50 -28.06 -25.19
CA PRO A 582 -16.64 -28.11 -26.09
C PRO A 582 -17.32 -29.48 -26.09
N GLY A 583 -18.61 -29.51 -25.76
CA GLY A 583 -19.41 -30.74 -25.68
C GLY A 583 -19.29 -31.54 -24.38
N ALA A 584 -18.53 -31.05 -23.39
CA ALA A 584 -18.53 -31.60 -22.04
C ALA A 584 -19.83 -31.22 -21.32
N GLY A 585 -20.47 -32.22 -20.69
CA GLY A 585 -21.54 -31.98 -19.71
C GLY A 585 -20.98 -31.97 -18.29
N LEU A 586 -21.81 -31.59 -17.31
CA LEU A 586 -21.45 -31.68 -15.90
C LEU A 586 -21.63 -33.10 -15.37
N THR A 587 -20.71 -33.51 -14.50
CA THR A 587 -20.75 -34.79 -13.81
C THR A 587 -21.74 -34.77 -12.63
N GLU A 588 -21.76 -33.65 -11.89
CA GLU A 588 -22.70 -33.36 -10.79
C GLU A 588 -23.07 -31.86 -10.86
N PHE A 589 -24.26 -31.50 -10.38
CA PHE A 589 -24.68 -30.10 -10.23
C PHE A 589 -25.23 -29.89 -8.81
N VAL A 590 -25.25 -28.64 -8.35
CA VAL A 590 -25.77 -28.27 -7.03
C VAL A 590 -27.22 -27.84 -7.17
N ASP A 591 -28.11 -28.56 -6.48
CA ASP A 591 -29.53 -28.19 -6.36
C ASP A 591 -29.65 -26.82 -5.65
N PRO A 592 -30.27 -25.81 -6.28
CA PRO A 592 -30.40 -24.49 -5.68
C PRO A 592 -31.56 -24.41 -4.69
N GLU A 593 -32.42 -25.42 -4.56
CA GLU A 593 -33.57 -25.38 -3.66
C GLU A 593 -33.13 -25.21 -2.20
N LEU A 594 -33.72 -24.23 -1.51
CA LEU A 594 -33.41 -23.99 -0.11
C LEU A 594 -33.85 -25.21 0.72
N PRO A 595 -32.98 -25.82 1.54
CA PRO A 595 -33.37 -26.93 2.40
C PRO A 595 -34.59 -26.57 3.27
N PRO A 596 -35.57 -27.47 3.45
CA PRO A 596 -36.77 -27.16 4.21
C PRO A 596 -36.45 -26.90 5.69
N LEU A 597 -37.22 -26.01 6.31
CA LEU A 597 -37.16 -25.84 7.76
C LEU A 597 -37.61 -27.11 8.46
N THR A 598 -36.92 -27.44 9.54
CA THR A 598 -37.35 -28.46 10.49
C THR A 598 -38.04 -27.79 11.70
N ASP A 599 -38.67 -28.61 12.53
CA ASP A 599 -39.19 -28.21 13.85
C ASP A 599 -38.09 -28.24 14.94
N GLU A 600 -36.84 -28.55 14.57
CA GLU A 600 -35.72 -28.60 15.51
C GLU A 600 -35.27 -27.19 15.88
N THR A 601 -35.04 -26.97 17.18
CA THR A 601 -34.49 -25.72 17.72
C THR A 601 -33.01 -25.83 18.08
N VAL A 602 -32.44 -27.04 17.96
CA VAL A 602 -31.02 -27.34 18.19
C VAL A 602 -30.51 -28.18 17.03
N HIS A 603 -29.84 -27.52 16.08
CA HIS A 603 -29.28 -28.11 14.87
C HIS A 603 -27.88 -28.66 15.14
N ARG A 604 -27.71 -29.98 15.06
CA ARG A 604 -26.39 -30.64 15.22
C ARG A 604 -25.81 -31.04 13.88
N ILE A 605 -24.65 -30.49 13.55
CA ILE A 605 -24.03 -30.66 12.24
C ILE A 605 -22.60 -31.16 12.41
N ARG A 606 -22.18 -32.11 11.59
CA ARG A 606 -20.78 -32.53 11.49
C ARG A 606 -20.22 -32.06 10.15
N LEU A 607 -19.15 -31.28 10.20
CA LEU A 607 -18.41 -30.79 9.04
C LEU A 607 -17.04 -31.47 8.99
N VAL A 608 -16.82 -32.30 7.98
CA VAL A 608 -15.54 -32.97 7.74
C VAL A 608 -14.80 -32.20 6.66
N VAL A 609 -13.60 -31.74 6.98
CA VAL A 609 -12.73 -31.05 6.02
C VAL A 609 -11.96 -32.08 5.22
N THR A 610 -12.06 -32.01 3.89
CA THR A 610 -11.29 -32.85 2.96
C THR A 610 -10.84 -32.05 1.75
N GLU A 611 -9.73 -32.50 1.15
CA GLU A 611 -9.20 -32.00 -0.11
C GLU A 611 -9.58 -33.00 -1.22
N VAL A 612 -10.45 -32.59 -2.15
CA VAL A 612 -11.00 -33.49 -3.16
C VAL A 612 -11.04 -32.83 -4.54
N PRO A 613 -10.78 -33.58 -5.63
CA PRO A 613 -10.96 -33.06 -6.98
C PRO A 613 -12.46 -32.88 -7.26
N LEU A 614 -12.87 -31.67 -7.63
CA LEU A 614 -14.23 -31.34 -8.03
C LEU A 614 -14.24 -30.61 -9.38
N GLU A 615 -15.31 -30.82 -10.13
CA GLU A 615 -15.59 -30.07 -11.36
C GLU A 615 -16.07 -28.66 -11.00
N VAL A 616 -15.42 -27.64 -11.56
CA VAL A 616 -15.70 -26.20 -11.27
C VAL A 616 -16.29 -25.45 -12.46
N ALA A 617 -16.28 -26.09 -13.63
CA ALA A 617 -16.96 -25.72 -14.86
C ALA A 617 -17.00 -26.97 -15.76
N PRO A 618 -17.88 -27.05 -16.78
CA PRO A 618 -17.97 -28.22 -17.65
C PRO A 618 -16.62 -28.65 -18.23
N GLY A 619 -16.15 -29.83 -17.81
CA GLY A 619 -14.89 -30.44 -18.21
C GLY A 619 -13.63 -29.84 -17.55
N ILE A 620 -13.76 -29.01 -16.52
CA ILE A 620 -12.63 -28.37 -15.83
C ILE A 620 -12.64 -28.75 -14.36
N TRP A 621 -11.52 -29.34 -13.91
CA TRP A 621 -11.36 -29.87 -12.56
C TRP A 621 -10.38 -29.05 -11.72
N GLN A 622 -10.63 -28.98 -10.42
CA GLN A 622 -9.74 -28.37 -9.43
C GLN A 622 -9.77 -29.18 -8.14
N THR A 623 -8.63 -29.32 -7.47
CA THR A 623 -8.58 -29.83 -6.10
C THR A 623 -9.10 -28.76 -5.15
N ARG A 624 -10.27 -29.01 -4.57
CA ARG A 624 -11.00 -28.07 -3.69
C ARG A 624 -10.82 -28.47 -2.24
N TRP A 625 -10.80 -27.47 -1.37
CA TRP A 625 -10.85 -27.67 0.09
C TRP A 625 -12.30 -27.46 0.51
N THR A 626 -12.86 -28.46 1.19
CA THR A 626 -14.32 -28.57 1.31
C THR A 626 -14.76 -28.73 2.75
N TYR A 627 -16.04 -28.42 3.00
CA TYR A 627 -16.78 -28.98 4.13
C TYR A 627 -17.73 -30.05 3.56
N ASN A 628 -17.56 -31.30 3.98
CA ASN A 628 -18.33 -32.46 3.53
C ASN A 628 -18.19 -32.78 2.02
N GLY A 629 -16.98 -32.64 1.46
CA GLY A 629 -16.67 -33.07 0.09
C GLY A 629 -17.30 -32.20 -1.01
N ARG A 630 -17.88 -31.05 -0.67
CA ARG A 630 -18.54 -30.13 -1.60
C ARG A 630 -18.04 -28.70 -1.47
N SER A 631 -18.14 -27.95 -2.55
CA SER A 631 -17.95 -26.51 -2.58
C SER A 631 -19.09 -25.91 -3.43
N VAL A 632 -20.01 -25.13 -2.86
CA VAL A 632 -20.04 -24.61 -1.48
C VAL A 632 -20.34 -25.68 -0.41
N GLY A 633 -20.03 -25.38 0.85
CA GLY A 633 -20.41 -26.21 1.99
C GLY A 633 -21.92 -26.23 2.22
N PRO A 634 -22.45 -27.13 3.09
CA PRO A 634 -23.88 -27.25 3.34
C PRO A 634 -24.56 -25.93 3.73
N THR A 635 -25.70 -25.60 3.10
CA THR A 635 -26.56 -24.50 3.54
C THR A 635 -27.26 -24.88 4.84
N LEU A 636 -27.10 -24.05 5.87
CA LEU A 636 -27.77 -24.21 7.15
C LEU A 636 -29.03 -23.33 7.17
N HIS A 637 -30.17 -23.87 7.58
CA HIS A 637 -31.43 -23.13 7.60
C HIS A 637 -32.10 -23.23 8.98
N GLY A 638 -32.48 -22.09 9.56
CA GLY A 638 -33.16 -22.05 10.86
C GLY A 638 -33.87 -20.73 11.11
N ARG A 639 -34.28 -20.53 12.36
CA ARG A 639 -35.03 -19.34 12.82
C ARG A 639 -34.25 -18.57 13.88
N VAL A 640 -34.65 -17.31 14.10
CA VAL A 640 -34.13 -16.51 15.21
C VAL A 640 -34.41 -17.22 16.54
N GLY A 641 -33.35 -17.46 17.31
CA GLY A 641 -33.38 -18.18 18.58
C GLY A 641 -32.89 -19.63 18.50
N ASP A 642 -32.75 -20.21 17.30
CA ASP A 642 -32.23 -21.56 17.13
C ASP A 642 -30.75 -21.64 17.53
N VAL A 643 -30.34 -22.83 18.00
CA VAL A 643 -28.96 -23.14 18.36
C VAL A 643 -28.33 -24.01 17.29
N PHE A 644 -27.13 -23.66 16.85
CA PHE A 644 -26.31 -24.48 15.97
C PHE A 644 -25.10 -25.03 16.74
N GLU A 645 -24.90 -26.34 16.70
CA GLU A 645 -23.78 -27.07 17.30
C GLU A 645 -23.05 -27.84 16.20
N ILE A 646 -21.85 -27.36 15.84
CA ILE A 646 -21.03 -27.85 14.74
C ILE A 646 -19.85 -28.61 15.30
N THR A 647 -19.69 -29.88 14.91
CA THR A 647 -18.45 -30.64 15.08
C THR A 647 -17.63 -30.54 13.81
N LEU A 648 -16.55 -29.75 13.84
CA LEU A 648 -15.56 -29.67 12.78
C LEU A 648 -14.51 -30.76 12.97
N VAL A 649 -14.25 -31.55 11.92
CA VAL A 649 -13.18 -32.56 11.90
C VAL A 649 -12.27 -32.28 10.73
N ASN A 650 -10.97 -32.18 10.99
CA ASN A 650 -9.99 -31.97 9.93
C ASN A 650 -9.44 -33.31 9.44
N ASP A 651 -9.96 -33.80 8.32
CA ASP A 651 -9.45 -34.98 7.60
C ASP A 651 -8.66 -34.57 6.34
N GLY A 652 -8.23 -33.31 6.30
CA GLY A 652 -7.36 -32.75 5.27
C GLY A 652 -5.88 -32.99 5.59
N THR A 653 -5.01 -32.36 4.81
CA THR A 653 -3.55 -32.49 4.94
C THR A 653 -2.88 -31.24 5.51
N ILE A 654 -3.62 -30.14 5.68
CA ILE A 654 -3.15 -28.88 6.27
C ILE A 654 -4.08 -28.40 7.40
N GLY A 655 -3.68 -27.34 8.11
CA GLY A 655 -4.52 -26.73 9.15
C GLY A 655 -5.78 -26.08 8.58
N HIS A 656 -6.92 -26.26 9.25
CA HIS A 656 -8.21 -25.68 8.87
C HIS A 656 -8.99 -25.18 10.09
N SER A 657 -9.98 -24.31 9.87
CA SER A 657 -10.86 -23.79 10.93
C SER A 657 -12.28 -23.52 10.40
N ILE A 658 -13.12 -22.89 11.22
CA ILE A 658 -14.48 -22.46 10.87
C ILE A 658 -14.85 -21.17 11.61
N ASP A 659 -15.46 -20.23 10.90
CA ASP A 659 -16.02 -18.97 11.38
C ASP A 659 -17.47 -18.84 10.88
N PHE A 660 -18.40 -18.51 11.76
CA PHE A 660 -19.83 -18.33 11.46
C PHE A 660 -20.25 -16.89 11.75
N HIS A 661 -20.64 -16.14 10.71
CA HIS A 661 -21.09 -14.74 10.87
C HIS A 661 -22.46 -14.63 11.54
N ALA A 662 -23.26 -15.70 11.51
CA ALA A 662 -24.51 -15.81 12.26
C ALA A 662 -24.31 -15.91 13.79
N GLY A 663 -23.07 -16.17 14.25
CA GLY A 663 -22.72 -16.29 15.67
C GLY A 663 -21.94 -15.09 16.19
N ALA A 664 -22.15 -14.74 17.46
CA ALA A 664 -21.44 -13.66 18.14
C ALA A 664 -20.55 -14.21 19.27
N LEU A 665 -19.42 -14.82 18.90
CA LEU A 665 -18.47 -15.42 19.85
C LEU A 665 -17.06 -14.82 19.71
N ALA A 666 -16.27 -14.83 20.79
CA ALA A 666 -14.86 -14.48 20.73
C ALA A 666 -14.08 -15.55 19.91
N PRO A 667 -13.19 -15.16 18.98
CA PRO A 667 -12.61 -16.08 18.01
C PRO A 667 -11.58 -17.05 18.58
N ASP A 668 -10.87 -16.67 19.66
CA ASP A 668 -9.65 -17.34 20.15
C ASP A 668 -9.77 -18.85 20.38
N ARG A 669 -10.98 -19.35 20.65
CA ARG A 669 -11.24 -20.77 20.89
C ARG A 669 -12.07 -21.43 19.80
N PRO A 670 -13.30 -20.98 19.49
CA PRO A 670 -14.17 -21.67 18.55
C PRO A 670 -13.73 -21.52 17.09
N MET A 671 -12.88 -20.54 16.77
CA MET A 671 -12.43 -20.27 15.39
C MET A 671 -10.94 -20.56 15.18
N ARG A 672 -10.27 -21.21 16.14
CA ARG A 672 -8.84 -21.55 16.01
C ARG A 672 -8.60 -22.56 14.88
N THR A 673 -7.41 -22.53 14.29
CA THR A 673 -6.93 -23.61 13.41
C THR A 673 -6.81 -24.92 14.19
N ILE A 674 -7.27 -26.01 13.59
CA ILE A 674 -7.09 -27.39 14.04
C ILE A 674 -6.19 -28.13 13.05
N ALA A 675 -5.26 -28.93 13.57
CA ALA A 675 -4.33 -29.70 12.74
C ALA A 675 -5.04 -30.90 12.06
N PRO A 676 -4.46 -31.52 11.02
CA PRO A 676 -4.94 -32.79 10.49
C PRO A 676 -5.16 -33.84 11.58
N GLY A 677 -6.31 -34.52 11.55
CA GLY A 677 -6.75 -35.50 12.53
C GLY A 677 -7.38 -34.92 13.81
N GLU A 678 -7.39 -33.61 14.00
CA GLU A 678 -8.05 -32.97 15.14
C GLU A 678 -9.54 -32.68 14.89
N GLU A 679 -10.28 -32.45 15.98
CA GLU A 679 -11.65 -31.97 15.94
C GLU A 679 -11.91 -30.80 16.90
N LEU A 680 -12.94 -30.02 16.61
CA LEU A 680 -13.39 -28.86 17.36
C LEU A 680 -14.91 -28.77 17.37
N VAL A 681 -15.51 -28.38 18.51
CA VAL A 681 -16.94 -28.08 18.59
C VAL A 681 -17.16 -26.57 18.65
N TYR A 682 -17.94 -26.05 17.70
CA TYR A 682 -18.41 -24.67 17.63
C TYR A 682 -19.91 -24.63 17.93
N ARG A 683 -20.36 -23.84 18.91
CA ARG A 683 -21.79 -23.73 19.24
C ARG A 683 -22.24 -22.28 19.38
N PHE A 684 -23.24 -21.85 18.61
CA PHE A 684 -23.83 -20.50 18.69
C PHE A 684 -25.36 -20.51 18.67
N THR A 685 -25.96 -19.38 19.06
CA THR A 685 -27.40 -19.10 18.92
C THR A 685 -27.59 -18.06 17.83
N ALA A 686 -28.52 -18.28 16.90
CA ALA A 686 -28.86 -17.34 15.84
C ALA A 686 -29.73 -16.20 16.39
N GLU A 687 -29.11 -15.09 16.82
CA GLU A 687 -29.84 -13.97 17.44
C GLU A 687 -30.50 -13.02 16.44
N ARG A 688 -30.16 -13.13 15.15
CA ARG A 688 -30.59 -12.19 14.10
C ARG A 688 -30.92 -12.92 12.80
N ALA A 689 -31.97 -12.46 12.12
CA ALA A 689 -32.31 -12.88 10.76
C ALA A 689 -31.27 -12.36 9.76
N GLY A 690 -31.00 -13.15 8.71
CA GLY A 690 -29.88 -12.89 7.79
C GLY A 690 -29.62 -14.04 6.85
N VAL A 691 -28.95 -13.72 5.75
CA VAL A 691 -28.19 -14.70 4.96
C VAL A 691 -26.73 -14.46 5.31
N TRP A 692 -26.20 -15.30 6.19
CA TRP A 692 -24.86 -15.15 6.75
C TRP A 692 -23.90 -16.10 6.05
N MET A 693 -22.65 -15.69 5.86
CA MET A 693 -21.61 -16.64 5.46
C MET A 693 -21.04 -17.39 6.67
N TYR A 694 -20.52 -18.58 6.40
CA TYR A 694 -19.50 -19.21 7.22
C TYR A 694 -18.31 -19.61 6.35
N HIS A 695 -17.11 -19.62 6.91
CA HIS A 695 -15.89 -19.93 6.15
C HIS A 695 -14.72 -20.37 7.03
N CYS A 696 -13.65 -20.87 6.42
CA CYS A 696 -12.39 -21.11 7.11
C CYS A 696 -11.68 -19.79 7.43
N SER A 697 -11.12 -19.67 8.62
CA SER A 697 -10.38 -18.50 9.14
C SER A 697 -8.87 -18.76 9.30
N THR A 698 -8.37 -19.93 8.88
CA THR A 698 -6.94 -20.23 8.84
C THR A 698 -6.24 -19.34 7.79
N MET A 699 -5.03 -18.87 8.12
CA MET A 699 -4.27 -17.99 7.23
C MET A 699 -3.49 -18.78 6.16
N PRO A 700 -3.41 -18.29 4.91
CA PRO A 700 -4.07 -17.09 4.37
C PRO A 700 -5.57 -17.33 4.08
N MET A 701 -6.46 -16.58 4.74
CA MET A 701 -7.92 -16.82 4.65
C MET A 701 -8.47 -16.74 3.22
N SER A 702 -7.93 -15.82 2.41
CA SER A 702 -8.34 -15.67 1.01
C SER A 702 -8.14 -16.94 0.20
N SER A 703 -7.06 -17.69 0.44
CA SER A 703 -6.80 -18.98 -0.20
C SER A 703 -7.79 -20.05 0.27
N HIS A 704 -8.09 -20.12 1.57
CA HIS A 704 -9.06 -21.12 2.05
C HIS A 704 -10.48 -20.87 1.53
N ILE A 705 -10.92 -19.60 1.50
CA ILE A 705 -12.23 -19.24 0.95
C ILE A 705 -12.28 -19.56 -0.55
N ALA A 706 -11.26 -19.15 -1.32
CA ALA A 706 -11.15 -19.39 -2.76
C ALA A 706 -10.99 -20.89 -3.13
N ALA A 707 -10.37 -21.68 -2.26
CA ALA A 707 -10.28 -23.14 -2.41
C ALA A 707 -11.63 -23.84 -2.25
N GLY A 708 -12.63 -23.15 -1.69
CA GLY A 708 -14.00 -23.63 -1.59
C GLY A 708 -14.57 -23.75 -0.17
N MET A 709 -13.83 -23.32 0.87
CA MET A 709 -14.24 -23.47 2.26
C MET A 709 -15.17 -22.33 2.71
N HIS A 710 -16.37 -22.28 2.14
CA HIS A 710 -17.41 -21.33 2.51
C HIS A 710 -18.82 -21.92 2.29
N GLY A 711 -19.82 -21.41 3.00
CA GLY A 711 -21.23 -21.76 2.83
C GLY A 711 -22.16 -20.72 3.45
N ALA A 712 -23.47 -20.99 3.43
CA ALA A 712 -24.50 -20.06 3.88
C ALA A 712 -25.23 -20.55 5.14
N VAL A 713 -25.63 -19.61 6.00
CA VAL A 713 -26.61 -19.79 7.07
C VAL A 713 -27.79 -18.85 6.80
N VAL A 714 -28.94 -19.41 6.48
CA VAL A 714 -30.18 -18.67 6.25
C VAL A 714 -30.99 -18.69 7.55
N ILE A 715 -31.24 -17.51 8.10
CA ILE A 715 -32.10 -17.30 9.27
C ILE A 715 -33.27 -16.41 8.85
N GLU A 716 -34.47 -16.99 8.80
CA GLU A 716 -35.65 -16.26 8.33
C GLU A 716 -36.05 -15.12 9.29
N PRO A 717 -36.42 -13.93 8.78
CA PRO A 717 -37.07 -12.91 9.59
C PRO A 717 -38.44 -13.37 10.08
N GLU A 718 -38.85 -12.85 11.24
CA GLU A 718 -40.16 -13.16 11.81
C GLU A 718 -41.30 -12.72 10.88
N GLY A 719 -42.30 -13.58 10.70
CA GLY A 719 -43.47 -13.29 9.87
C GLY A 719 -43.19 -13.28 8.36
N LEU A 720 -42.10 -13.90 7.90
CA LEU A 720 -41.80 -14.05 6.48
C LEU A 720 -42.94 -14.80 5.76
N PRO A 721 -43.59 -14.20 4.75
CA PRO A 721 -44.66 -14.89 4.03
C PRO A 721 -44.15 -16.08 3.22
N GLU A 722 -44.99 -17.09 3.05
CA GLU A 722 -44.71 -18.22 2.15
C GLU A 722 -44.71 -17.78 0.67
N VAL A 723 -43.91 -18.51 -0.12
CA VAL A 723 -43.76 -18.37 -1.57
C VAL A 723 -43.78 -19.78 -2.18
N ASP A 724 -44.01 -19.88 -3.49
CA ASP A 724 -44.10 -21.17 -4.18
C ASP A 724 -42.73 -21.85 -4.34
N HIS A 725 -41.67 -21.05 -4.57
CA HIS A 725 -40.30 -21.56 -4.72
C HIS A 725 -39.28 -20.73 -3.93
N GLN A 726 -38.31 -21.41 -3.30
CA GLN A 726 -37.18 -20.78 -2.61
C GLN A 726 -35.86 -21.33 -3.13
N TYR A 727 -35.00 -20.46 -3.64
CA TYR A 727 -33.66 -20.81 -4.12
C TYR A 727 -32.58 -20.08 -3.33
N VAL A 728 -31.42 -20.72 -3.14
CA VAL A 728 -30.22 -20.14 -2.52
C VAL A 728 -29.07 -20.12 -3.51
N LEU A 729 -28.49 -18.94 -3.69
CA LEU A 729 -27.35 -18.70 -4.58
C LEU A 729 -26.19 -18.09 -3.80
N VAL A 730 -25.08 -18.82 -3.73
CA VAL A 730 -23.84 -18.39 -3.11
C VAL A 730 -22.83 -18.09 -4.22
N GLN A 731 -22.45 -16.84 -4.37
CA GLN A 731 -21.46 -16.41 -5.36
C GLN A 731 -20.04 -16.47 -4.79
N SER A 732 -19.12 -17.07 -5.54
CA SER A 732 -17.68 -17.06 -5.24
C SER A 732 -16.80 -17.14 -6.49
N GLU A 733 -15.51 -16.90 -6.30
CA GLU A 733 -14.49 -16.92 -7.35
C GLU A 733 -13.71 -18.24 -7.39
N VAL A 734 -13.26 -18.63 -8.60
CA VAL A 734 -12.37 -19.77 -8.84
C VAL A 734 -11.09 -19.29 -9.51
N TYR A 735 -9.95 -19.71 -8.95
CA TYR A 735 -8.60 -19.35 -9.41
C TYR A 735 -7.84 -20.63 -9.76
N LEU A 736 -7.68 -20.91 -11.04
CA LEU A 736 -7.10 -22.14 -11.57
C LEU A 736 -5.58 -22.01 -11.75
N ALA A 737 -4.81 -22.98 -11.27
CA ALA A 737 -3.39 -23.13 -11.62
C ALA A 737 -3.20 -23.61 -13.08
N GLY A 738 -4.18 -24.34 -13.62
CA GLY A 738 -4.18 -24.85 -14.99
C GLY A 738 -5.55 -25.39 -15.40
N ALA A 739 -5.71 -25.77 -16.67
CA ALA A 739 -6.93 -26.36 -17.20
C ALA A 739 -6.88 -27.89 -17.11
N ALA A 740 -7.16 -28.44 -15.93
CA ALA A 740 -7.22 -29.89 -15.73
C ALA A 740 -8.51 -30.48 -16.32
N GLY A 741 -8.39 -31.51 -17.16
CA GLY A 741 -9.52 -32.11 -17.88
C GLY A 741 -10.16 -33.29 -17.14
N SER A 742 -9.55 -33.79 -16.07
CA SER A 742 -10.05 -34.89 -15.26
C SER A 742 -9.74 -34.71 -13.77
N ALA A 743 -10.37 -35.54 -12.94
CA ALA A 743 -10.14 -35.54 -11.50
C ALA A 743 -8.68 -35.89 -11.13
N GLU A 744 -8.02 -36.77 -11.87
CA GLU A 744 -6.64 -37.19 -11.63
C GLU A 744 -5.62 -36.09 -11.97
N GLU A 745 -5.98 -35.19 -12.89
CA GLU A 745 -5.16 -34.06 -13.30
C GLU A 745 -5.41 -32.81 -12.43
N ALA A 746 -6.39 -32.86 -11.53
CA ALA A 746 -6.83 -31.72 -10.75
C ALA A 746 -5.69 -31.13 -9.91
N GLN A 747 -5.50 -29.81 -10.05
CA GLN A 747 -4.50 -29.04 -9.32
C GLN A 747 -5.18 -28.15 -8.28
N GLU A 748 -4.41 -27.69 -7.30
CA GLU A 748 -4.88 -26.68 -6.36
C GLU A 748 -5.02 -25.29 -7.03
N LEU A 749 -5.45 -24.31 -6.24
CA LEU A 749 -5.63 -22.93 -6.69
C LEU A 749 -4.31 -22.22 -7.00
N ASP A 750 -4.41 -21.15 -7.79
CA ASP A 750 -3.30 -20.20 -8.02
C ASP A 750 -3.39 -19.00 -7.06
N ALA A 751 -2.55 -19.01 -6.03
CA ALA A 751 -2.51 -17.95 -5.02
C ALA A 751 -2.05 -16.58 -5.58
N ALA A 752 -1.30 -16.55 -6.69
CA ALA A 752 -0.90 -15.29 -7.32
C ALA A 752 -2.09 -14.63 -8.01
N LYS A 753 -2.97 -15.41 -8.65
CA LYS A 753 -4.22 -14.90 -9.23
C LYS A 753 -5.19 -14.37 -8.17
N ILE A 754 -5.21 -14.98 -6.98
CA ILE A 754 -5.98 -14.45 -5.82
C ILE A 754 -5.45 -13.07 -5.42
N ALA A 755 -4.13 -12.94 -5.24
CA ALA A 755 -3.51 -11.67 -4.85
C ALA A 755 -3.66 -10.57 -5.91
N ALA A 756 -3.78 -10.95 -7.19
CA ALA A 756 -4.01 -10.03 -8.30
C ALA A 756 -5.50 -9.75 -8.59
N GLU A 757 -6.42 -10.38 -7.87
CA GLU A 757 -7.88 -10.32 -8.09
C GLU A 757 -8.30 -10.69 -9.54
N THR A 758 -7.61 -11.66 -10.13
CA THR A 758 -7.86 -12.17 -11.49
C THR A 758 -8.48 -13.56 -11.46
N PRO A 759 -9.79 -13.71 -11.15
CA PRO A 759 -10.43 -15.01 -11.15
C PRO A 759 -10.61 -15.54 -12.57
N ASP A 760 -10.46 -16.85 -12.72
CA ASP A 760 -10.73 -17.56 -13.98
C ASP A 760 -12.24 -17.77 -14.16
N ARG A 761 -12.96 -18.07 -13.07
CA ARG A 761 -14.43 -18.18 -13.03
C ARG A 761 -15.01 -17.40 -11.86
N VAL A 762 -16.25 -16.95 -12.03
CA VAL A 762 -17.13 -16.52 -10.94
C VAL A 762 -18.38 -17.37 -11.09
N VAL A 763 -18.84 -17.95 -9.99
CA VAL A 763 -19.78 -19.07 -10.03
C VAL A 763 -20.90 -18.87 -9.04
N PHE A 764 -22.09 -19.37 -9.36
CA PHE A 764 -23.12 -19.64 -8.35
C PHE A 764 -22.98 -21.06 -7.86
N ASN A 765 -23.02 -21.26 -6.55
CA ASN A 765 -22.97 -22.57 -5.89
C ASN A 765 -21.80 -23.46 -6.35
N GLY A 766 -20.63 -22.83 -6.58
CA GLY A 766 -19.35 -23.52 -6.79
C GLY A 766 -19.01 -23.96 -8.23
N ILE A 767 -19.97 -23.98 -9.16
CA ILE A 767 -19.79 -24.47 -10.52
C ILE A 767 -20.24 -23.42 -11.54
N ALA A 768 -19.37 -23.07 -12.49
CA ALA A 768 -19.69 -22.14 -13.57
C ALA A 768 -20.75 -22.72 -14.51
N ASN A 769 -21.69 -21.90 -14.97
CA ASN A 769 -22.68 -22.22 -16.02
C ASN A 769 -23.67 -23.35 -15.65
N GLN A 770 -23.66 -23.86 -14.42
CA GLN A 770 -24.48 -25.02 -14.04
C GLN A 770 -25.98 -24.75 -14.19
N TYR A 771 -26.42 -23.51 -13.95
CA TYR A 771 -27.83 -23.13 -14.01
C TYR A 771 -28.30 -22.71 -15.41
N ASP A 772 -27.43 -22.73 -16.42
CA ASP A 772 -27.86 -22.74 -17.82
C ASP A 772 -28.22 -24.16 -18.27
N LEU A 773 -27.47 -25.14 -17.75
CA LEU A 773 -27.68 -26.57 -18.03
C LEU A 773 -28.83 -27.15 -17.18
N HIS A 774 -29.01 -26.62 -15.97
CA HIS A 774 -30.02 -27.03 -15.00
C HIS A 774 -30.86 -25.81 -14.56
N PRO A 775 -31.80 -25.35 -15.40
CA PRO A 775 -32.57 -24.13 -15.13
C PRO A 775 -33.48 -24.25 -13.91
N PHE A 776 -33.76 -23.11 -13.27
CA PHE A 776 -34.78 -22.99 -12.23
C PHE A 776 -36.17 -23.15 -12.86
N ARG A 777 -37.03 -24.00 -12.30
CA ARG A 777 -38.32 -24.34 -12.91
C ARG A 777 -39.48 -23.73 -12.16
N VAL A 778 -40.28 -22.92 -12.85
CA VAL A 778 -41.38 -22.13 -12.27
C VAL A 778 -42.57 -22.12 -13.23
N ARG A 779 -43.79 -21.89 -12.74
CA ARG A 779 -44.97 -21.59 -13.57
C ARG A 779 -45.38 -20.13 -13.53
N THR A 780 -46.08 -19.70 -14.57
CA THR A 780 -46.63 -18.35 -14.67
C THR A 780 -47.50 -18.04 -13.45
N GLY A 781 -47.26 -16.89 -12.82
CA GLY A 781 -47.97 -16.45 -11.61
C GLY A 781 -47.47 -17.03 -10.28
N GLU A 782 -46.57 -18.03 -10.28
CA GLU A 782 -45.91 -18.51 -9.06
C GLU A 782 -44.92 -17.45 -8.54
N ARG A 783 -44.84 -17.31 -7.21
CA ARG A 783 -43.94 -16.40 -6.51
C ARG A 783 -42.65 -17.12 -6.15
N VAL A 784 -41.54 -16.48 -6.50
CA VAL A 784 -40.19 -17.03 -6.28
C VAL A 784 -39.42 -16.13 -5.35
N ARG A 785 -38.70 -16.72 -4.40
CA ARG A 785 -37.70 -16.03 -3.57
C ARG A 785 -36.30 -16.54 -3.89
N PHE A 786 -35.39 -15.61 -4.20
CA PHE A 786 -33.97 -15.89 -4.32
C PHE A 786 -33.24 -15.34 -3.09
N TRP A 787 -32.70 -16.24 -2.27
CA TRP A 787 -31.72 -15.94 -1.24
C TRP A 787 -30.33 -15.86 -1.87
N VAL A 788 -29.63 -14.76 -1.66
CA VAL A 788 -28.35 -14.49 -2.35
C VAL A 788 -27.29 -14.13 -1.32
N LEU A 789 -26.13 -14.76 -1.44
CA LEU A 789 -24.94 -14.48 -0.63
C LEU A 789 -23.75 -14.20 -1.56
N ALA A 790 -23.09 -13.05 -1.37
CA ALA A 790 -21.81 -12.77 -2.01
C ALA A 790 -20.67 -13.25 -1.11
N ALA A 791 -20.35 -14.55 -1.14
CA ALA A 791 -19.35 -15.14 -0.23
C ALA A 791 -17.92 -14.65 -0.49
N GLY A 792 -17.58 -14.38 -1.75
CA GLY A 792 -16.26 -13.87 -2.14
C GLY A 792 -15.19 -14.97 -2.30
N PRO A 793 -13.89 -14.62 -2.16
CA PRO A 793 -13.41 -13.71 -1.13
C PRO A 793 -13.50 -12.21 -1.41
N ASN A 794 -13.59 -11.76 -2.67
CA ASN A 794 -13.42 -10.32 -3.00
C ASN A 794 -14.53 -9.72 -3.87
N ARG A 795 -15.23 -10.51 -4.69
CA ARG A 795 -16.18 -10.01 -5.71
C ARG A 795 -17.57 -9.70 -5.14
N PRO A 796 -18.12 -8.50 -5.39
CA PRO A 796 -19.51 -8.19 -5.08
C PRO A 796 -20.47 -8.84 -6.09
N ILE A 797 -21.78 -8.77 -5.82
CA ILE A 797 -22.83 -9.14 -6.76
C ILE A 797 -23.83 -8.01 -6.96
N ALA A 798 -24.19 -7.78 -8.22
CA ALA A 798 -25.35 -6.98 -8.60
C ALA A 798 -26.44 -7.94 -9.14
N PHE A 799 -27.11 -8.66 -8.24
CA PHE A 799 -27.99 -9.76 -8.63
C PHE A 799 -29.22 -9.24 -9.39
N HIS A 800 -29.48 -9.80 -10.57
CA HIS A 800 -30.52 -9.35 -11.48
C HIS A 800 -31.19 -10.54 -12.19
N VAL A 801 -32.50 -10.42 -12.41
CA VAL A 801 -33.28 -11.33 -13.27
C VAL A 801 -33.77 -10.53 -14.48
N VAL A 802 -33.21 -10.83 -15.65
CA VAL A 802 -33.52 -10.13 -16.90
C VAL A 802 -34.97 -10.37 -17.28
N GLY A 803 -35.71 -9.28 -17.52
CA GLY A 803 -37.15 -9.32 -17.82
C GLY A 803 -38.04 -9.35 -16.58
N GLY A 804 -37.47 -9.47 -15.38
CA GLY A 804 -38.18 -9.37 -14.09
C GLY A 804 -37.97 -8.02 -13.40
N GLN A 805 -38.91 -7.67 -12.51
CA GLN A 805 -38.73 -6.61 -11.52
C GLN A 805 -39.04 -7.19 -10.16
N PHE A 806 -38.20 -6.90 -9.17
CA PHE A 806 -38.42 -7.33 -7.80
C PHE A 806 -39.46 -6.43 -7.14
N ASP A 807 -40.50 -7.03 -6.59
CA ASP A 807 -41.49 -6.34 -5.77
C ASP A 807 -41.17 -6.43 -4.27
N THR A 808 -40.26 -7.34 -3.88
CA THR A 808 -39.70 -7.41 -2.53
C THR A 808 -38.19 -7.48 -2.63
N SER A 809 -37.50 -6.70 -1.80
CA SER A 809 -36.06 -6.70 -1.66
C SER A 809 -35.70 -6.51 -0.19
N TRP A 810 -34.86 -7.40 0.32
CA TRP A 810 -34.42 -7.42 1.70
C TRP A 810 -32.91 -7.64 1.75
N THR A 811 -32.19 -6.80 2.49
CA THR A 811 -30.72 -6.87 2.60
C THR A 811 -30.30 -6.55 4.02
N GLU A 812 -29.34 -7.31 4.57
CA GLU A 812 -28.68 -7.03 5.85
C GLU A 812 -29.65 -6.68 7.00
N GLY A 813 -30.80 -7.38 7.09
CA GLY A 813 -31.77 -7.16 8.16
C GLY A 813 -32.93 -6.21 7.83
N SER A 814 -32.98 -5.59 6.63
CA SER A 814 -33.94 -4.54 6.31
C SER A 814 -34.63 -4.71 4.95
N TYR A 815 -35.95 -4.48 4.91
CA TYR A 815 -36.69 -4.37 3.65
C TYR A 815 -36.41 -3.02 2.99
N THR A 816 -35.84 -3.04 1.79
CA THR A 816 -35.76 -1.87 0.92
C THR A 816 -37.00 -1.74 0.02
N LEU A 817 -37.73 -2.85 -0.16
CA LEU A 817 -39.05 -2.91 -0.79
C LEU A 817 -39.80 -4.12 -0.23
N ASN A 818 -41.09 -3.97 0.06
CA ASN A 818 -41.93 -5.07 0.55
C ASN A 818 -43.26 -5.10 -0.22
N ARG A 819 -43.41 -6.06 -1.14
CA ARG A 819 -44.59 -6.22 -2.01
C ARG A 819 -45.03 -4.92 -2.70
N GLY A 820 -44.06 -4.24 -3.31
CA GLY A 820 -44.25 -2.96 -4.00
C GLY A 820 -44.30 -1.74 -3.07
N VAL A 821 -44.23 -1.94 -1.74
CA VAL A 821 -44.25 -0.86 -0.76
C VAL A 821 -42.84 -0.43 -0.39
N SER A 822 -42.48 0.82 -0.70
CA SER A 822 -41.19 1.41 -0.33
C SER A 822 -41.17 1.86 1.14
N PRO A 823 -39.99 2.14 1.72
CA PRO A 823 -39.88 2.54 3.13
C PRO A 823 -40.60 3.85 3.48
N ASP A 824 -40.83 4.73 2.50
CA ASP A 824 -41.61 5.96 2.64
C ASP A 824 -43.12 5.77 2.38
N GLY A 825 -43.55 4.55 2.06
CA GLY A 825 -44.95 4.16 1.93
C GLY A 825 -45.55 4.31 0.52
N ALA A 826 -44.76 4.58 -0.52
CA ALA A 826 -45.25 4.49 -1.90
C ALA A 826 -45.56 3.02 -2.23
N THR A 827 -46.57 2.76 -3.06
CA THR A 827 -47.14 1.41 -3.29
C THR A 827 -46.90 0.86 -4.70
N ASP A 828 -46.16 1.62 -5.50
CA ASP A 828 -45.78 1.35 -6.89
C ASP A 828 -44.26 1.17 -7.05
N GLY A 829 -43.57 0.84 -5.97
CA GLY A 829 -42.12 0.63 -5.96
C GLY A 829 -41.71 -0.68 -6.64
N GLY A 830 -40.52 -0.66 -7.24
CA GLY A 830 -39.89 -1.83 -7.85
C GLY A 830 -38.37 -1.73 -7.76
N ALA A 831 -37.69 -2.87 -7.65
CA ALA A 831 -36.24 -2.95 -7.65
C ALA A 831 -35.73 -3.79 -8.83
N GLN A 832 -34.67 -3.32 -9.47
CA GLN A 832 -34.04 -4.02 -10.61
C GLN A 832 -32.89 -4.93 -10.18
N VAL A 833 -32.22 -4.60 -9.07
CA VAL A 833 -30.98 -5.24 -8.65
C VAL A 833 -30.98 -5.38 -7.13
N LEU A 834 -30.49 -6.51 -6.63
CA LEU A 834 -30.05 -6.67 -5.23
C LEU A 834 -28.53 -6.47 -5.17
N PRO A 835 -28.04 -5.31 -4.70
CA PRO A 835 -26.60 -5.06 -4.57
C PRO A 835 -26.08 -5.64 -3.24
N LEU A 836 -25.10 -6.53 -3.30
CA LEU A 836 -24.41 -7.07 -2.13
C LEU A 836 -22.90 -6.91 -2.30
N LEU A 837 -22.24 -6.34 -1.30
CA LEU A 837 -20.78 -6.38 -1.16
C LEU A 837 -20.31 -7.79 -0.79
N ALA A 838 -19.01 -8.04 -0.87
CA ALA A 838 -18.44 -9.28 -0.33
C ALA A 838 -18.85 -9.46 1.15
N ALA A 839 -19.17 -10.69 1.52
CA ALA A 839 -19.74 -11.12 2.79
C ALA A 839 -21.19 -10.66 3.11
N GLN A 840 -21.88 -9.94 2.20
CA GLN A 840 -23.27 -9.54 2.41
C GLN A 840 -24.27 -10.52 1.84
N GLY A 841 -25.45 -10.55 2.46
CA GLY A 841 -26.54 -11.43 2.06
C GLY A 841 -27.92 -10.76 2.10
N GLY A 842 -28.84 -11.28 1.30
CA GLY A 842 -30.20 -10.78 1.21
C GLY A 842 -31.13 -11.69 0.42
N PHE A 843 -32.36 -11.24 0.19
CA PHE A 843 -33.28 -11.91 -0.72
C PHE A 843 -34.11 -10.94 -1.54
N VAL A 844 -34.59 -11.43 -2.68
CA VAL A 844 -35.58 -10.75 -3.54
C VAL A 844 -36.74 -11.67 -3.86
N GLU A 845 -37.90 -11.08 -4.12
CA GLU A 845 -39.07 -11.79 -4.63
C GLU A 845 -39.64 -11.12 -5.88
N LEU A 846 -40.21 -11.96 -6.73
CA LEU A 846 -40.91 -11.57 -7.95
C LEU A 846 -41.90 -12.65 -8.39
N THR A 847 -42.73 -12.30 -9.36
CA THR A 847 -43.61 -13.22 -10.09
C THR A 847 -43.38 -13.03 -11.59
N PHE A 848 -43.55 -14.08 -12.37
CA PHE A 848 -43.38 -14.03 -13.83
C PHE A 848 -44.74 -13.96 -14.51
N PRO A 849 -45.02 -12.91 -15.32
CA PRO A 849 -46.33 -12.71 -15.92
C PRO A 849 -46.57 -13.55 -17.18
N GLU A 850 -45.51 -14.04 -17.83
CA GLU A 850 -45.57 -14.76 -19.09
C GLU A 850 -44.58 -15.94 -19.08
N PRO A 851 -44.86 -17.05 -19.80
CA PRO A 851 -43.90 -18.11 -20.02
C PRO A 851 -42.66 -17.65 -20.79
N GLY A 852 -41.50 -18.23 -20.49
CA GLY A 852 -40.26 -17.86 -21.15
C GLY A 852 -39.01 -18.31 -20.41
N HIS A 853 -37.87 -17.85 -20.89
CA HIS A 853 -36.57 -18.08 -20.26
C HIS A 853 -36.05 -16.74 -19.77
N TYR A 854 -35.93 -16.58 -18.46
CA TYR A 854 -35.51 -15.34 -17.80
C TYR A 854 -34.07 -15.53 -17.27
N PRO A 855 -33.06 -14.89 -17.89
CA PRO A 855 -31.68 -14.97 -17.41
C PRO A 855 -31.52 -14.44 -15.99
N VAL A 856 -30.84 -15.19 -15.14
CA VAL A 856 -30.37 -14.78 -13.81
C VAL A 856 -28.90 -14.47 -13.93
N VAL A 857 -28.45 -13.28 -13.50
CA VAL A 857 -27.06 -12.84 -13.69
C VAL A 857 -26.53 -12.06 -12.50
N ASN A 858 -25.20 -12.07 -12.33
CA ASN A 858 -24.51 -10.94 -11.73
C ASN A 858 -24.36 -9.82 -12.78
N HIS A 859 -24.97 -8.65 -12.55
CA HIS A 859 -24.94 -7.52 -13.48
C HIS A 859 -23.56 -6.80 -13.53
N VAL A 860 -22.57 -7.26 -12.76
CA VAL A 860 -21.16 -7.11 -13.14
C VAL A 860 -20.92 -8.05 -14.31
N MET A 861 -21.20 -7.58 -15.53
CA MET A 861 -21.37 -8.45 -16.71
C MET A 861 -20.16 -9.34 -17.01
N LEU A 862 -18.94 -8.92 -16.67
CA LEU A 862 -17.75 -9.77 -16.81
C LEU A 862 -17.80 -11.01 -15.90
N ASP A 863 -18.37 -10.87 -14.71
CA ASP A 863 -18.50 -11.97 -13.76
C ASP A 863 -19.67 -12.90 -14.16
N ALA A 864 -20.74 -12.36 -14.78
CA ALA A 864 -21.71 -13.18 -15.50
C ALA A 864 -21.03 -13.94 -16.65
N GLU A 865 -20.28 -13.29 -17.54
CA GLU A 865 -19.58 -13.98 -18.64
C GLU A 865 -18.63 -15.09 -18.15
N ARG A 866 -18.07 -14.95 -16.95
CA ARG A 866 -17.22 -15.96 -16.28
C ARG A 866 -17.99 -17.15 -15.69
N GLY A 867 -19.32 -17.07 -15.62
CA GLY A 867 -20.20 -18.17 -15.27
C GLY A 867 -21.16 -17.95 -14.11
N ALA A 868 -21.26 -16.71 -13.60
CA ALA A 868 -22.25 -16.35 -12.58
C ALA A 868 -23.60 -15.99 -13.25
N HIS A 869 -24.17 -16.97 -13.94
CA HIS A 869 -25.49 -16.87 -14.57
C HIS A 869 -26.26 -18.19 -14.59
N GLY A 870 -27.54 -18.09 -14.94
CA GLY A 870 -28.45 -19.21 -15.12
C GLY A 870 -29.75 -18.77 -15.78
N ILE A 871 -30.72 -19.68 -15.85
CA ILE A 871 -32.01 -19.44 -16.49
C ILE A 871 -33.16 -19.85 -15.57
N VAL A 872 -34.14 -18.96 -15.39
CA VAL A 872 -35.47 -19.37 -14.90
C VAL A 872 -36.33 -19.75 -16.11
N GLU A 873 -36.68 -21.03 -16.19
CA GLU A 873 -37.62 -21.58 -17.15
C GLU A 873 -39.04 -21.48 -16.57
N VAL A 874 -39.83 -20.59 -17.17
CA VAL A 874 -41.23 -20.32 -16.78
C VAL A 874 -42.16 -21.01 -17.77
N THR A 875 -43.03 -21.87 -17.24
CA THR A 875 -44.03 -22.63 -18.01
C THR A 875 -45.45 -22.16 -17.72
N ASP A 876 -46.43 -22.62 -18.51
CA ASP A 876 -47.86 -22.35 -18.31
C ASP A 876 -48.45 -23.03 -17.06
#